data_AF-A0A1X0T2K6-F1
#
_entry.id   AF-A0A1X0T2K6-F1
#
_cell.length_a   1.000
_cell.length_b   1.000
_cell.length_c   1.000
_cell.angle_alpha   90.00
_cell.angle_beta   90.00
_cell.angle_gamma   90.00
#
_symmetry.space_group_name_H-M   'P 1'
#
loop_
_entity.id
_entity.type
_entity.pdbx_description
1 polymer ?
#
loop_
_entity_poly.entity_id
_entity_poly.type
_entity_poly.pdbx_seq_one_letter_code
_entity_poly.pdbx_strand_id
1 'polypeptide(L)'
;MAYNVDLDTNGANNGNATGSYQEGSFLPLADATVATPNDSFYNQLIEILIDDPRDGDDLGFSASRTVQLSNGTSALVTFNSDSSLISVQLSTDTQPGAAAVLSDVGSQLLIGFNYPAASSDLRVEAIMRAITFTTGDDPTGNLAGDGDTGRTISYYGPGSSSEDDAPTATLPLTVAPLNDAIEFGAVTFTTGGGTTDADATSPNVDTVTFDCDTGSGTATDAFAEDGSSDSSTLIVDQSGTLSFSDPDFYRANGAAGDIDPAGDFAIAVSAMDGSSQAFALPDQQAFLDALVLSNATIGEDGNGEVTYAVTLPQSAVDFVPTGETYTFTYTITLTDRVDPASGNATSSDTVTLTFTVTGANDAPVAADDAVGSALEPATDEDTTFSFDASTLLANDTDVDVGDTADLAVVGLAASAGADPQTETVLTVTSAEGATVTFDTGTGQITYQPGSGFQDLAVGESRADSFSYVIEDASGARSIATVTLTVGGANDAPTITSTLLSDGIVTTDLGGTSDVGFDLAMRPAGFVVAGVTGDTAGAYEVALVGYLADGQVDTSFGENGVATVDLDASLGATRPAGAPVRVSVVADGAGGFVVSADYYNGADHDFALVRFDANGELDTDFGPDGTGGIVTTPILAADNYAQNVTIDGSGNILVVGSTFNGSNYDLAIVRYTSDGELDTSFSGDGIATLNVVSSGIDFAHDIVATPAGILVSGTASGNFFVARYTSAGVLDLTFGGGDGIVTTSFNGAGSAYGMTVTSTGEILVSGFAALGGGGTDFVLVQYTAGGVIDTTFGTNGIVTTPLAGTSEFSFSVTTLGDGDIIVAGAQGSNFALVRYNSDGTLDTSFGNGGIVVTDLGAADAAYSVTVTTDGKLLVAGGSGGDFAVVRYNADGSLDTSFDSDNLRLSDEADLAETDAPLTASGSFAVADVDTSDEVTGAVTSVSAASETVAIVTDGNDLVSVNGVSAADLQAMLTVSQGIVVDASSNSGTLAWAFDSANATGASASERAFDFLSAGDELTLTYDVTVADGNGGTATETVTITITGTNDGPVATADSNSGDAVVEAGVDAGNAAVAGDASATGNVLDNDDDVDANDTLVVTEVTTAANGGASGVVTAGTGSTDGTTITGLYGTLTIGADG
;
A
#
# COMPACT_ATOMS: atom_id res chain seq x y z
N MET A 1 -22.37 -2.70 -28.10
CA MET A 1 -23.65 -2.49 -28.83
C MET A 1 -23.35 -1.74 -30.13
N ALA A 2 -23.70 -2.31 -31.28
CA ALA A 2 -23.38 -1.75 -32.60
C ALA A 2 -24.40 -0.68 -33.04
N TYR A 3 -23.91 0.41 -33.65
CA TYR A 3 -24.71 1.24 -34.55
C TYR A 3 -23.88 1.67 -35.76
N ASN A 4 -24.23 1.09 -36.91
CA ASN A 4 -23.85 1.54 -38.24
C ASN A 4 -24.46 2.92 -38.53
N VAL A 5 -23.65 3.84 -39.08
CA VAL A 5 -24.15 4.91 -39.95
C VAL A 5 -23.33 4.92 -41.23
N ASP A 6 -24.04 4.59 -42.30
CA ASP A 6 -23.70 4.61 -43.70
C ASP A 6 -23.45 6.07 -44.18
N LEU A 7 -22.29 6.34 -44.77
CA LEU A 7 -21.95 7.61 -45.41
C LEU A 7 -22.07 7.45 -46.94
N ASP A 8 -23.20 7.89 -47.50
CA ASP A 8 -23.32 8.11 -48.94
C ASP A 8 -22.83 9.51 -49.32
N THR A 9 -21.86 9.50 -50.22
CA THR A 9 -21.24 10.60 -50.95
C THR A 9 -22.21 11.37 -51.86
N ASN A 10 -22.14 12.71 -51.87
CA ASN A 10 -22.09 13.53 -53.09
C ASN A 10 -22.06 15.06 -52.85
N GLY A 11 -20.98 15.72 -53.29
CA GLY A 11 -21.06 16.78 -54.32
C GLY A 11 -21.34 18.25 -53.95
N ALA A 12 -20.25 18.99 -53.69
CA ALA A 12 -19.88 20.33 -54.23
C ALA A 12 -20.87 21.54 -54.23
N ASN A 13 -20.53 22.63 -53.52
CA ASN A 13 -19.89 23.86 -54.04
C ASN A 13 -20.04 25.11 -53.14
N ASN A 14 -18.88 25.76 -52.90
CA ASN A 14 -18.57 27.19 -52.71
C ASN A 14 -19.29 28.08 -51.68
N GLY A 15 -18.49 28.70 -50.80
CA GLY A 15 -18.75 30.07 -50.32
C GLY A 15 -18.08 30.49 -49.01
N ASN A 16 -16.84 31.00 -49.09
CA ASN A 16 -16.16 31.95 -48.21
C ASN A 16 -16.94 32.48 -46.98
N ALA A 17 -16.47 32.15 -45.76
CA ALA A 17 -16.68 32.97 -44.57
C ALA A 17 -15.52 32.79 -43.57
N THR A 18 -14.75 33.87 -43.39
CA THR A 18 -13.82 34.10 -42.29
C THR A 18 -14.58 34.13 -40.96
N GLY A 19 -14.19 33.32 -39.98
CA GLY A 19 -14.81 33.28 -38.65
C GLY A 19 -13.77 32.98 -37.57
N SER A 20 -13.56 33.97 -36.71
CA SER A 20 -12.85 33.90 -35.43
C SER A 20 -13.50 32.90 -34.47
N TYR A 21 -12.71 32.04 -33.83
CA TYR A 21 -13.16 31.23 -32.70
C TYR A 21 -13.40 32.12 -31.48
N GLN A 22 -14.62 32.05 -30.95
CA GLN A 22 -15.03 32.53 -29.63
C GLN A 22 -15.40 31.30 -28.83
N GLU A 23 -14.86 31.20 -27.61
CA GLU A 23 -15.19 30.17 -26.62
C GLU A 23 -16.69 30.07 -26.37
N GLY A 24 -17.20 28.84 -26.45
CA GLY A 24 -18.59 28.49 -26.17
C GLY A 24 -18.68 27.55 -24.98
N SER A 25 -18.91 28.14 -23.82
CA SER A 25 -19.78 27.67 -22.73
C SER A 25 -20.42 26.27 -22.88
N PHE A 26 -20.03 25.35 -21.99
CA PHE A 26 -20.73 24.10 -21.73
C PHE A 26 -22.07 24.35 -21.01
N LEU A 27 -23.15 23.81 -21.57
CA LEU A 27 -24.45 23.59 -20.90
C LEU A 27 -24.48 22.13 -20.41
N PRO A 28 -24.95 21.84 -19.18
CA PRO A 28 -25.01 20.48 -18.65
C PRO A 28 -26.23 19.74 -19.20
N LEU A 29 -26.02 18.51 -19.68
CA LEU A 29 -27.07 17.55 -20.02
C LEU A 29 -27.53 16.82 -18.76
N ALA A 30 -28.85 16.72 -18.63
CA ALA A 30 -29.58 16.13 -17.52
C ALA A 30 -29.89 14.63 -17.74
N ASP A 31 -30.17 13.97 -16.60
CA ASP A 31 -30.94 12.74 -16.40
C ASP A 31 -30.43 11.42 -16.99
N ALA A 32 -29.79 10.62 -16.13
CA ALA A 32 -29.95 9.17 -16.11
C ALA A 32 -30.54 8.76 -14.75
N THR A 33 -31.81 8.36 -14.77
CA THR A 33 -32.53 7.74 -13.66
C THR A 33 -31.95 6.38 -13.32
N VAL A 34 -31.34 6.24 -12.14
CA VAL A 34 -31.11 4.94 -11.49
C VAL A 34 -32.21 4.70 -10.47
N ALA A 35 -32.92 3.59 -10.64
CA ALA A 35 -33.95 3.13 -9.72
C ALA A 35 -33.30 2.56 -8.44
N THR A 36 -33.75 3.01 -7.28
CA THR A 36 -33.52 2.38 -5.98
C THR A 36 -34.31 1.07 -5.87
N PRO A 37 -33.89 0.08 -5.05
CA PRO A 37 -34.28 0.14 -3.63
C PRO A 37 -33.25 -0.42 -2.62
N ASN A 38 -33.23 0.24 -1.45
CA ASN A 38 -32.90 -0.27 -0.11
C ASN A 38 -31.44 -0.61 0.21
N ASP A 39 -30.74 0.33 0.85
CA ASP A 39 -30.16 0.07 2.18
C ASP A 39 -29.98 1.39 2.95
N SER A 40 -30.29 1.33 4.23
CA SER A 40 -30.39 2.47 5.15
C SER A 40 -29.19 2.51 6.10
N PHE A 41 -28.74 3.75 6.36
CA PHE A 41 -27.74 4.20 7.35
C PHE A 41 -26.27 4.28 6.88
N TYR A 42 -25.95 5.34 6.14
CA TYR A 42 -24.60 5.93 6.16
C TYR A 42 -24.57 7.10 7.15
N ASN A 43 -23.64 7.03 8.12
CA ASN A 43 -23.10 8.22 8.76
C ASN A 43 -22.56 9.14 7.65
N GLN A 44 -23.12 10.34 7.50
CA GLN A 44 -22.65 11.29 6.48
C GLN A 44 -21.26 11.82 6.90
N LEU A 45 -20.21 11.26 6.31
CA LEU A 45 -18.91 11.91 6.23
C LEU A 45 -19.08 13.16 5.36
N ILE A 46 -18.79 14.34 5.90
CA ILE A 46 -18.70 15.58 5.11
C ILE A 46 -17.26 15.68 4.61
N GLU A 47 -17.02 15.14 3.42
CA GLU A 47 -15.73 15.29 2.74
C GLU A 47 -15.74 16.61 1.94
N ILE A 48 -14.73 17.45 2.16
CA ILE A 48 -14.54 18.70 1.41
C ILE A 48 -13.33 18.50 0.50
N LEU A 49 -13.57 18.10 -0.76
CA LEU A 49 -12.53 18.17 -1.80
C LEU A 49 -12.29 19.64 -2.17
N ILE A 50 -11.05 20.11 -2.01
CA ILE A 50 -10.59 21.39 -2.56
C ILE A 50 -9.50 21.05 -3.57
N ASP A 51 -9.79 21.27 -4.86
CA ASP A 51 -8.76 21.25 -5.90
C ASP A 51 -7.68 22.32 -5.61
N ASP A 52 -6.43 21.91 -5.81
CA ASP A 52 -5.17 22.63 -5.67
C ASP A 52 -5.26 24.16 -5.91
N PRO A 53 -4.90 25.03 -4.93
CA PRO A 53 -4.78 26.45 -5.15
C PRO A 53 -3.35 26.79 -5.60
N ARG A 54 -2.93 26.27 -6.75
CA ARG A 54 -1.68 26.69 -7.42
C ARG A 54 -1.92 27.23 -8.83
N ASP A 55 -3.06 27.87 -9.03
CA ASP A 55 -3.19 28.80 -10.14
C ASP A 55 -2.44 30.09 -9.77
N GLY A 56 -1.34 30.32 -10.48
CA GLY A 56 -0.41 31.41 -10.23
C GLY A 56 -1.06 32.77 -10.43
N ASP A 57 -1.37 33.45 -9.33
CA ASP A 57 -1.34 34.90 -9.22
C ASP A 57 -1.18 35.29 -7.74
N ASP A 58 -0.02 35.86 -7.42
CA ASP A 58 0.34 36.44 -6.13
C ASP A 58 -0.58 37.64 -5.81
N LEU A 59 -1.71 37.35 -5.15
CA LEU A 59 -2.63 38.37 -4.64
C LEU A 59 -2.70 38.29 -3.11
N GLY A 60 -1.90 39.13 -2.45
CA GLY A 60 -1.89 39.32 -1.00
C GLY A 60 -3.18 39.91 -0.40
N PHE A 61 -4.32 39.23 -0.52
CA PHE A 61 -5.56 39.51 0.20
C PHE A 61 -6.30 38.22 0.59
N SER A 62 -6.92 38.21 1.78
CA SER A 62 -7.78 37.13 2.27
C SER A 62 -8.91 36.83 1.26
N ALA A 63 -9.01 35.59 0.80
CA ALA A 63 -10.05 35.14 -0.12
C ALA A 63 -11.16 34.38 0.64
N SER A 64 -12.42 34.69 0.33
CA SER A 64 -13.58 33.92 0.79
C SER A 64 -14.20 33.21 -0.42
N ARG A 65 -14.44 31.90 -0.33
CA ARG A 65 -15.04 31.08 -1.39
C ARG A 65 -16.28 30.37 -0.87
N THR A 66 -17.35 30.36 -1.67
CA THR A 66 -18.56 29.60 -1.36
C THR A 66 -18.39 28.19 -1.90
N VAL A 67 -18.51 27.19 -1.03
CA VAL A 67 -18.41 25.76 -1.37
C VAL A 67 -19.78 25.12 -1.18
N GLN A 68 -20.18 24.25 -2.12
CA GLN A 68 -21.39 23.44 -1.98
C GLN A 68 -21.04 22.14 -1.26
N LEU A 69 -21.77 21.84 -0.19
CA LEU A 69 -21.63 20.59 0.55
C LEU A 69 -22.43 19.48 -0.13
N SER A 70 -22.06 18.22 0.13
CA SER A 70 -22.70 17.02 -0.42
C SER A 70 -24.21 16.92 -0.13
N ASN A 71 -24.70 17.61 0.91
CA ASN A 71 -26.12 17.71 1.26
C ASN A 71 -26.86 18.90 0.59
N GLY A 72 -26.21 19.61 -0.34
CA GLY A 72 -26.77 20.76 -1.08
C GLY A 72 -26.77 22.09 -0.33
N THR A 73 -26.18 22.14 0.88
CA THR A 73 -26.03 23.39 1.65
C THR A 73 -24.77 24.12 1.23
N SER A 74 -24.82 25.46 1.13
CA SER A 74 -23.63 26.27 0.81
C SER A 74 -22.92 26.72 2.09
N ALA A 75 -21.59 26.64 2.10
CA ALA A 75 -20.73 27.17 3.16
C ALA A 75 -19.79 28.25 2.61
N LEU A 76 -19.64 29.37 3.33
CA LEU A 76 -18.62 30.38 3.02
C LEU A 76 -17.35 30.07 3.82
N VAL A 77 -16.28 29.73 3.12
CA VAL A 77 -14.97 29.38 3.69
C VAL A 77 -14.01 30.55 3.47
N THR A 78 -13.32 31.00 4.51
CA THR A 78 -12.37 32.13 4.43
C THR A 78 -10.96 31.70 4.82
N PHE A 79 -9.98 32.10 4.02
CA PHE A 79 -8.56 31.78 4.21
C PHE A 79 -7.70 33.03 4.44
N ASN A 80 -6.57 32.84 5.12
CA ASN A 80 -5.47 33.81 5.18
C ASN A 80 -4.69 33.82 3.85
N SER A 81 -3.79 34.80 3.70
CA SER A 81 -2.88 34.89 2.54
C SER A 81 -1.81 33.80 2.49
N ASP A 82 -1.69 33.00 3.55
CA ASP A 82 -0.80 31.82 3.64
C ASP A 82 -1.59 30.49 3.51
N SER A 83 -2.82 30.55 2.99
CA SER A 83 -3.73 29.41 2.82
C SER A 83 -4.22 28.75 4.11
N SER A 84 -3.94 29.31 5.29
CA SER A 84 -4.51 28.81 6.55
C SER A 84 -5.99 29.20 6.73
N LEU A 85 -6.79 28.27 7.28
CA LEU A 85 -8.23 28.42 7.44
C LEU A 85 -8.58 29.42 8.56
N ILE A 86 -9.40 30.43 8.26
CA ILE A 86 -9.87 31.44 9.23
C ILE A 86 -11.23 31.05 9.82
N SER A 87 -12.22 30.75 8.97
CA SER A 87 -13.59 30.46 9.42
C SER A 87 -14.41 29.75 8.35
N VAL A 88 -15.37 28.95 8.80
CA VAL A 88 -16.43 28.36 7.97
C VAL A 88 -17.78 28.86 8.49
N GLN A 89 -18.57 29.51 7.64
CA GLN A 89 -19.95 29.91 7.94
C GLN A 89 -20.94 29.15 7.06
N LEU A 90 -21.86 28.41 7.68
CA LEU A 90 -22.96 27.75 6.96
C LEU A 90 -24.01 28.78 6.55
N SER A 91 -24.36 28.82 5.27
CA SER A 91 -25.39 29.72 4.74
C SER A 91 -26.78 29.14 5.02
N THR A 92 -27.54 29.79 5.90
CA THR A 92 -28.99 29.57 5.97
C THR A 92 -29.69 30.46 4.93
N ASP A 93 -29.51 30.17 3.64
CA ASP A 93 -30.33 30.82 2.60
C ASP A 93 -31.66 30.08 2.48
N THR A 94 -32.63 30.53 3.26
CA THR A 94 -34.00 30.03 3.24
C THR A 94 -34.70 30.40 1.93
N GLN A 95 -34.89 29.43 1.03
CA GLN A 95 -36.09 29.41 0.20
C GLN A 95 -37.30 29.09 1.12
N PRO A 96 -38.40 29.87 1.06
CA PRO A 96 -39.52 29.70 1.98
C PRO A 96 -40.34 28.45 1.60
N GLY A 97 -40.11 27.33 2.27
CA GLY A 97 -40.93 26.13 2.01
C GLY A 97 -40.57 24.79 2.64
N ALA A 98 -39.49 24.65 3.43
CA ALA A 98 -39.21 23.41 4.15
C ALA A 98 -38.61 23.71 5.52
N ALA A 99 -39.34 23.39 6.59
CA ALA A 99 -38.81 23.40 7.94
C ALA A 99 -38.03 22.11 8.17
N ALA A 100 -36.70 22.16 8.03
CA ALA A 100 -35.83 21.12 8.55
C ALA A 100 -35.57 21.42 10.04
N VAL A 101 -36.21 20.65 10.91
CA VAL A 101 -35.93 20.62 12.34
C VAL A 101 -34.66 19.78 12.52
N LEU A 102 -33.53 20.42 12.80
CA LEU A 102 -32.35 19.74 13.33
C LEU A 102 -32.58 19.54 14.83
N SER A 103 -33.22 18.43 15.19
CA SER A 103 -33.26 17.94 16.56
C SER A 103 -32.18 16.87 16.75
N ASP A 104 -31.25 17.14 17.67
CA ASP A 104 -30.55 16.17 18.50
C ASP A 104 -29.98 14.92 17.80
N VAL A 105 -28.85 15.08 17.12
CA VAL A 105 -27.91 13.97 16.86
C VAL A 105 -26.50 14.53 16.89
N GLY A 106 -25.66 13.94 17.75
CA GLY A 106 -24.26 14.34 17.99
C GLY A 106 -23.37 14.12 16.77
N SER A 107 -23.40 15.06 15.83
CA SER A 107 -22.53 15.05 14.66
C SER A 107 -21.12 15.54 15.04
N GLN A 108 -20.14 14.64 15.01
CA GLN A 108 -18.72 15.02 15.01
C GLN A 108 -18.36 15.61 13.64
N LEU A 109 -17.79 16.81 13.63
CA LEU A 109 -17.18 17.40 12.43
C LEU A 109 -15.72 16.93 12.36
N LEU A 110 -15.41 16.03 11.43
CA LEU A 110 -14.05 15.62 11.13
C LEU A 110 -13.53 16.46 9.96
N ILE A 111 -12.46 17.22 10.15
CA ILE A 111 -11.78 17.98 9.09
C ILE A 111 -10.46 17.25 8.82
N GLY A 112 -10.40 16.50 7.73
CA GLY A 112 -9.16 15.91 7.23
C GLY A 112 -8.42 16.89 6.33
N PHE A 113 -7.12 17.07 6.55
CA PHE A 113 -6.24 17.74 5.60
C PHE A 113 -5.41 16.67 4.88
N ASN A 114 -5.47 16.65 3.55
CA ASN A 114 -4.57 15.82 2.77
C ASN A 114 -3.34 16.67 2.45
N TYR A 115 -2.22 16.43 3.13
CA TYR A 115 -0.93 16.99 2.74
C TYR A 115 -0.17 15.93 1.94
N PRO A 116 0.38 16.26 0.76
CA PRO A 116 1.41 15.43 0.16
C PRO A 116 2.59 15.38 1.13
N ALA A 117 3.19 14.20 1.30
CA ALA A 117 4.34 13.99 2.16
C ALA A 117 5.58 14.70 1.62
N ALA A 118 5.67 16.02 1.81
CA ALA A 118 6.86 16.83 1.57
C ALA A 118 6.77 18.18 2.32
N SER A 119 6.99 18.16 3.63
CA SER A 119 7.59 19.30 4.37
C SER A 119 7.76 18.92 5.85
N SER A 120 8.96 18.48 6.19
CA SER A 120 9.42 18.27 7.57
C SER A 120 9.81 19.59 8.23
N ASP A 121 8.92 20.59 8.32
CA ASP A 121 9.04 21.66 9.34
C ASP A 121 7.79 22.57 9.40
N LEU A 122 6.77 22.19 10.17
CA LEU A 122 5.85 23.17 10.77
C LEU A 122 5.18 22.61 12.03
N ARG A 123 5.48 23.28 13.15
CA ARG A 123 5.11 22.93 14.52
C ARG A 123 3.58 22.88 14.71
N VAL A 124 3.06 21.72 15.12
CA VAL A 124 1.64 21.44 15.42
C VAL A 124 1.11 22.08 16.73
N GLU A 125 1.86 22.97 17.39
CA GLU A 125 1.46 23.47 18.72
C GLU A 125 0.70 24.81 18.76
N ALA A 126 0.21 25.35 17.64
CA ALA A 126 -0.37 26.70 17.64
C ALA A 126 -1.61 26.94 16.77
N ILE A 127 -2.56 26.01 16.64
CA ILE A 127 -3.91 26.33 16.14
C ILE A 127 -4.97 25.53 16.91
N MET A 128 -5.25 25.92 18.16
CA MET A 128 -6.42 25.46 18.91
C MET A 128 -6.86 26.50 19.95
N ARG A 129 -7.07 27.73 19.49
CA ARG A 129 -7.77 28.79 20.24
C ARG A 129 -8.51 29.73 19.28
N ALA A 130 -9.63 29.28 18.71
CA ALA A 130 -10.78 30.12 18.35
C ALA A 130 -11.85 29.32 17.60
N ILE A 131 -12.61 28.47 18.31
CA ILE A 131 -13.98 28.16 17.88
C ILE A 131 -14.89 28.96 18.79
N THR A 132 -15.44 30.06 18.29
CA THR A 132 -16.43 30.86 19.02
C THR A 132 -17.78 30.62 18.38
N PHE A 133 -18.68 29.91 19.07
CA PHE A 133 -20.08 29.85 18.68
C PHE A 133 -20.76 31.15 19.13
N THR A 134 -21.05 32.06 18.21
CA THR A 134 -21.97 33.18 18.46
C THR A 134 -23.36 32.79 18.02
N THR A 135 -24.24 32.51 18.97
CA THR A 135 -25.69 32.47 18.72
C THR A 135 -26.19 33.91 18.56
N GLY A 136 -26.95 34.16 17.49
CA GLY A 136 -27.54 35.47 17.24
C GLY A 136 -28.55 35.85 18.32
N ASP A 137 -28.48 37.10 18.77
CA ASP A 137 -29.44 37.72 19.69
C ASP A 137 -30.89 37.58 19.16
N ASP A 138 -31.75 36.89 19.91
CA ASP A 138 -33.20 37.08 19.86
C ASP A 138 -33.61 38.14 20.91
N PRO A 139 -34.19 39.29 20.50
CA PRO A 139 -34.57 40.36 21.41
C PRO A 139 -35.96 40.15 22.02
N THR A 140 -36.36 38.94 22.41
CA THR A 140 -37.63 38.69 23.11
C THR A 140 -37.49 37.73 24.28
N GLY A 141 -36.96 38.25 25.39
CA GLY A 141 -36.79 37.46 26.61
C GLY A 141 -38.11 36.87 27.14
N ASN A 142 -38.15 35.54 27.35
CA ASN A 142 -38.87 34.89 28.44
C ASN A 142 -38.49 33.39 28.60
N LEU A 143 -38.37 32.95 29.87
CA LEU A 143 -38.35 31.57 30.42
C LEU A 143 -37.09 30.72 30.16
N ALA A 144 -36.28 30.31 31.15
CA ALA A 144 -36.47 29.46 32.33
C ALA A 144 -36.26 27.95 32.06
N GLY A 145 -35.15 27.42 32.59
CA GLY A 145 -34.94 26.01 32.96
C GLY A 145 -34.50 25.06 31.85
N ASP A 146 -33.20 24.76 31.77
CA ASP A 146 -32.63 23.42 31.98
C ASP A 146 -31.10 23.53 32.05
N GLY A 147 -30.46 22.69 32.86
CA GLY A 147 -29.03 22.62 33.02
C GLY A 147 -28.41 21.63 32.05
N ASP A 148 -27.20 21.92 31.58
CA ASP A 148 -26.32 20.87 31.08
C ASP A 148 -24.87 21.20 31.46
N THR A 149 -24.31 20.33 32.30
CA THR A 149 -22.91 20.34 32.74
C THR A 149 -22.29 19.03 32.32
N GLY A 150 -21.37 19.08 31.36
CA GLY A 150 -20.40 18.02 31.12
C GLY A 150 -20.19 17.65 29.66
N ARG A 151 -19.14 18.16 29.03
CA ARG A 151 -18.53 17.52 27.85
C ARG A 151 -17.01 17.49 28.03
N THR A 152 -16.47 16.29 28.12
CA THR A 152 -15.04 15.97 28.27
C THR A 152 -14.42 15.70 26.89
N ILE A 153 -13.17 16.07 26.70
CA ILE A 153 -12.37 15.82 25.48
C ILE A 153 -11.34 14.73 25.81
N SER A 154 -11.27 13.66 25.01
CA SER A 154 -10.24 12.61 25.12
C SER A 154 -9.38 12.54 23.85
N TYR A 155 -8.10 12.19 24.01
CA TYR A 155 -7.06 12.19 22.97
C TYR A 155 -6.43 10.79 22.86
N TYR A 156 -6.10 10.33 21.64
CA TYR A 156 -5.26 9.15 21.37
C TYR A 156 -4.13 9.57 20.41
N GLY A 157 -2.89 9.12 20.68
CA GLY A 157 -1.72 9.34 19.82
C GLY A 157 -1.06 8.01 19.41
N PRO A 158 -0.24 7.98 18.33
CA PRO A 158 0.34 6.75 17.79
C PRO A 158 1.61 6.33 18.54
N GLY A 159 1.87 5.01 18.56
CA GLY A 159 2.93 4.37 19.34
C GLY A 159 4.36 4.49 18.77
N SER A 160 5.35 4.21 19.64
CA SER A 160 6.76 4.00 19.30
C SER A 160 7.22 2.64 19.82
N SER A 161 7.83 1.85 18.94
CA SER A 161 8.37 0.51 19.16
C SER A 161 9.74 0.50 19.84
N SER A 162 10.01 -0.55 20.61
CA SER A 162 11.34 -1.15 20.73
C SER A 162 11.20 -2.61 21.19
N GLU A 163 11.60 -3.55 20.33
CA GLU A 163 11.78 -4.97 20.59
C GLU A 163 12.99 -5.23 21.51
N ASP A 164 12.93 -6.27 22.37
CA ASP A 164 13.73 -7.51 22.28
C ASP A 164 13.73 -8.29 23.63
N ASP A 165 13.91 -9.61 23.53
CA ASP A 165 14.03 -10.68 24.53
C ASP A 165 12.75 -11.45 24.98
N ALA A 166 12.48 -12.54 24.25
CA ALA A 166 11.70 -13.71 24.67
C ALA A 166 12.48 -14.60 25.69
N PRO A 167 11.98 -15.78 26.11
CA PRO A 167 10.71 -16.10 26.76
C PRO A 167 10.96 -16.81 28.12
N THR A 168 10.09 -16.62 29.11
CA THR A 168 9.95 -17.61 30.20
C THR A 168 8.49 -17.87 30.53
N ALA A 169 8.11 -19.11 30.24
CA ALA A 169 6.86 -19.72 30.63
C ALA A 169 6.57 -19.55 32.13
N THR A 170 5.39 -19.03 32.43
CA THR A 170 4.70 -19.34 33.68
C THR A 170 3.20 -19.34 33.42
N LEU A 171 2.67 -20.57 33.35
CA LEU A 171 1.34 -21.05 33.74
C LEU A 171 0.18 -20.02 33.73
N PRO A 172 -0.92 -20.29 33.00
CA PRO A 172 -2.08 -19.42 33.05
C PRO A 172 -2.60 -19.36 34.48
N LEU A 173 -2.59 -18.16 35.05
CA LEU A 173 -3.35 -17.84 36.24
C LEU A 173 -4.82 -18.00 35.84
N THR A 174 -5.40 -19.13 36.20
CA THR A 174 -6.84 -19.31 36.23
C THR A 174 -7.33 -18.28 37.24
N VAL A 175 -7.86 -17.16 36.75
CA VAL A 175 -8.75 -16.33 37.54
C VAL A 175 -10.01 -17.17 37.69
N ALA A 176 -10.04 -17.97 38.76
CA ALA A 176 -11.28 -18.51 39.24
C ALA A 176 -12.21 -17.31 39.49
N PRO A 177 -13.47 -17.37 39.03
CA PRO A 177 -14.42 -16.33 39.39
C PRO A 177 -14.40 -16.22 40.91
N LEU A 178 -14.31 -14.98 41.40
CA LEU A 178 -14.61 -14.65 42.79
C LEU A 178 -16.07 -15.00 43.02
N ASN A 179 -16.33 -16.29 43.22
CA ASN A 179 -17.49 -16.75 43.96
C ASN A 179 -17.20 -16.34 45.40
N ASP A 180 -17.41 -15.05 45.68
CA ASP A 180 -17.73 -14.58 47.01
C ASP A 180 -19.06 -15.23 47.37
N ALA A 181 -18.98 -16.49 47.80
CA ALA A 181 -19.95 -17.05 48.71
C ALA A 181 -19.81 -16.22 49.99
N ILE A 182 -20.48 -15.07 49.99
CA ILE A 182 -20.97 -14.48 51.23
C ILE A 182 -21.79 -15.61 51.84
N GLU A 183 -21.24 -16.26 52.86
CA GLU A 183 -22.03 -17.10 53.76
C GLU A 183 -23.12 -16.16 54.28
N PHE A 184 -24.31 -16.21 53.68
CA PHE A 184 -25.49 -15.51 54.17
C PHE A 184 -25.74 -16.03 55.58
N GLY A 185 -25.22 -15.28 56.55
CA GLY A 185 -25.38 -15.56 57.96
C GLY A 185 -26.87 -15.60 58.24
N ALA A 186 -27.35 -16.73 58.74
CA ALA A 186 -28.72 -16.87 59.21
C ALA A 186 -29.12 -15.61 60.00
N VAL A 187 -30.27 -15.00 59.65
CA VAL A 187 -30.76 -13.79 60.35
C VAL A 187 -31.10 -14.21 61.77
N THR A 188 -30.12 -14.08 62.66
CA THR A 188 -30.21 -14.58 64.03
C THR A 188 -30.68 -13.44 64.92
N PHE A 189 -31.92 -13.50 65.35
CA PHE A 189 -32.47 -12.55 66.31
C PHE A 189 -31.85 -12.84 67.69
N THR A 190 -30.78 -12.13 68.06
CA THR A 190 -30.29 -12.10 69.45
C THR A 190 -30.67 -10.77 70.08
N THR A 191 -31.40 -10.84 71.18
CA THR A 191 -32.15 -9.72 71.74
C THR A 191 -31.26 -8.75 72.50
N GLY A 192 -31.38 -7.46 72.19
CA GLY A 192 -30.73 -6.40 72.96
C GLY A 192 -30.41 -5.12 72.19
N GLY A 193 -31.44 -4.31 71.90
CA GLY A 193 -31.29 -2.93 71.42
C GLY A 193 -31.58 -2.77 69.94
N GLY A 194 -32.43 -1.79 69.61
CA GLY A 194 -32.80 -1.48 68.25
C GLY A 194 -31.57 -1.25 67.38
N THR A 195 -31.32 -2.20 66.50
CA THR A 195 -30.60 -1.99 65.26
C THR A 195 -31.51 -2.55 64.18
N THR A 196 -32.10 -1.66 63.38
CA THR A 196 -32.12 -1.89 61.93
C THR A 196 -30.76 -2.44 61.57
N ASP A 197 -30.70 -3.52 60.78
CA ASP A 197 -29.44 -3.98 60.23
C ASP A 197 -28.66 -2.76 59.73
N ALA A 198 -27.49 -2.54 60.31
CA ALA A 198 -26.64 -1.41 59.97
C ALA A 198 -25.92 -1.65 58.62
N ASP A 199 -26.23 -2.76 57.94
CA ASP A 199 -25.90 -3.05 56.55
C ASP A 199 -27.13 -2.93 55.59
N ALA A 200 -28.12 -2.10 55.94
CA ALA A 200 -29.19 -1.68 55.03
C ALA A 200 -28.70 -0.76 53.88
N THR A 201 -27.51 -1.04 53.34
CA THR A 201 -26.99 -0.46 52.10
C THR A 201 -26.90 -1.46 50.96
N SER A 202 -27.18 -2.75 51.18
CA SER A 202 -27.40 -3.70 50.08
C SER A 202 -28.87 -3.61 49.63
N PRO A 203 -29.17 -3.15 48.39
CA PRO A 203 -30.54 -2.98 47.91
C PRO A 203 -31.31 -4.29 47.64
N ASN A 204 -30.65 -5.45 47.74
CA ASN A 204 -31.16 -6.76 47.31
C ASN A 204 -31.30 -7.74 48.50
N VAL A 205 -31.86 -7.28 49.63
CA VAL A 205 -32.05 -8.13 50.82
C VAL A 205 -33.44 -7.89 51.38
N ASP A 206 -34.26 -8.94 51.38
CA ASP A 206 -35.58 -8.96 52.00
C ASP A 206 -35.52 -8.55 53.47
N THR A 207 -36.41 -7.63 53.86
CA THR A 207 -36.43 -7.11 55.23
C THR A 207 -37.55 -7.75 56.04
N VAL A 208 -37.20 -8.34 57.18
CA VAL A 208 -38.19 -8.93 58.10
C VAL A 208 -38.44 -7.97 59.25
N THR A 209 -39.66 -7.48 59.37
CA THR A 209 -40.11 -6.62 60.47
C THR A 209 -41.00 -7.40 61.44
N PHE A 210 -40.80 -7.14 62.74
CA PHE A 210 -41.60 -7.73 63.81
C PHE A 210 -42.61 -6.69 64.31
N ASP A 211 -43.90 -6.99 64.17
CA ASP A 211 -44.96 -6.17 64.74
C ASP A 211 -45.70 -6.97 65.82
N CYS A 212 -45.50 -6.58 67.07
CA CYS A 212 -46.38 -7.03 68.14
C CYS A 212 -47.64 -6.16 68.10
N ASP A 213 -48.71 -6.65 67.47
CA ASP A 213 -50.02 -6.04 67.65
C ASP A 213 -50.38 -6.14 69.14
N THR A 214 -50.14 -5.05 69.87
CA THR A 214 -50.55 -4.89 71.29
C THR A 214 -52.05 -4.63 71.39
N GLY A 215 -52.83 -5.27 70.51
CA GLY A 215 -54.26 -5.46 70.66
C GLY A 215 -54.50 -5.98 72.07
N SER A 216 -54.94 -5.08 72.95
CA SER A 216 -55.26 -5.35 74.33
C SER A 216 -56.46 -6.28 74.38
N GLY A 217 -56.26 -7.55 74.09
CA GLY A 217 -57.15 -8.63 74.44
C GLY A 217 -57.03 -8.82 75.94
N THR A 218 -57.88 -8.12 76.70
CA THR A 218 -58.10 -8.50 78.10
C THR A 218 -58.61 -9.94 78.09
N ALA A 219 -57.75 -10.90 78.43
CA ALA A 219 -58.18 -12.27 78.69
C ALA A 219 -59.16 -12.23 79.87
N THR A 220 -60.46 -12.41 79.58
CA THR A 220 -61.43 -12.73 80.62
C THR A 220 -61.19 -14.16 81.08
N ASP A 221 -60.42 -14.27 82.16
CA ASP A 221 -60.37 -15.32 83.19
C ASP A 221 -61.04 -16.67 82.85
N ALA A 222 -60.21 -17.70 82.66
CA ALA A 222 -60.58 -19.11 82.76
C ALA A 222 -59.83 -19.84 83.90
N PHE A 223 -59.20 -19.11 84.84
CA PHE A 223 -58.28 -19.65 85.85
C PHE A 223 -58.70 -19.36 87.32
N ALA A 224 -59.88 -18.81 87.60
CA ALA A 224 -60.36 -18.64 88.97
C ALA A 224 -61.01 -19.91 89.57
N GLU A 225 -60.31 -20.62 90.47
CA GLU A 225 -60.93 -21.66 91.32
C GLU A 225 -61.41 -21.18 92.71
N ASP A 226 -61.21 -19.92 93.12
CA ASP A 226 -61.71 -19.43 94.44
C ASP A 226 -62.11 -17.94 94.45
N GLY A 227 -62.77 -17.44 93.41
CA GLY A 227 -63.40 -16.11 93.43
C GLY A 227 -62.47 -14.92 93.71
N SER A 228 -61.15 -15.06 93.51
CA SER A 228 -60.20 -13.95 93.41
C SER A 228 -60.35 -13.26 92.06
N SER A 229 -60.19 -11.94 92.01
CA SER A 229 -60.38 -11.10 90.83
C SER A 229 -59.08 -10.72 90.11
N ASP A 230 -58.02 -11.50 90.30
CA ASP A 230 -56.72 -11.17 89.71
C ASP A 230 -56.64 -11.70 88.28
N SER A 231 -56.49 -10.78 87.33
CA SER A 231 -56.37 -11.08 85.90
C SER A 231 -54.90 -11.25 85.51
N SER A 232 -54.53 -12.45 85.06
CA SER A 232 -53.20 -12.69 84.50
C SER A 232 -53.11 -12.04 83.11
N THR A 233 -52.12 -11.17 82.92
CA THR A 233 -51.83 -10.57 81.60
C THR A 233 -50.58 -11.22 81.06
N LEU A 234 -50.70 -11.81 79.87
CA LEU A 234 -49.56 -12.28 79.09
C LEU A 234 -48.99 -11.06 78.33
N ILE A 235 -47.75 -10.69 78.65
CA ILE A 235 -47.10 -9.53 78.06
C ILE A 235 -45.97 -10.03 77.16
N VAL A 236 -46.11 -9.71 75.86
CA VAL A 236 -45.03 -9.86 74.87
C VAL A 236 -44.26 -8.55 74.84
N ASP A 237 -42.95 -8.62 75.02
CA ASP A 237 -42.09 -7.47 74.73
C ASP A 237 -41.30 -7.66 73.42
N GLN A 238 -40.85 -6.55 72.84
CA GLN A 238 -40.01 -6.55 71.64
C GLN A 238 -38.58 -7.09 71.91
N SER A 239 -38.30 -7.58 73.12
CA SER A 239 -37.00 -8.13 73.52
C SER A 239 -36.97 -9.66 73.51
N GLY A 240 -37.93 -10.30 72.81
CA GLY A 240 -37.98 -11.75 72.62
C GLY A 240 -38.43 -12.52 73.86
N THR A 241 -39.17 -11.85 74.75
CA THR A 241 -39.55 -12.40 76.05
C THR A 241 -41.07 -12.43 76.21
N LEU A 242 -41.58 -13.61 76.58
CA LEU A 242 -42.97 -13.83 76.97
C LEU A 242 -43.03 -13.89 78.50
N SER A 243 -43.69 -12.92 79.11
CA SER A 243 -43.84 -12.85 80.58
C SER A 243 -45.30 -13.01 80.99
N PHE A 244 -45.53 -13.78 82.05
CA PHE A 244 -46.84 -13.93 82.68
C PHE A 244 -46.79 -13.56 84.16
N SER A 245 -47.84 -12.88 84.63
CA SER A 245 -47.86 -12.07 85.85
C SER A 245 -48.59 -12.67 87.05
N ASP A 246 -48.86 -13.98 87.06
CA ASP A 246 -49.65 -14.64 88.11
C ASP A 246 -48.79 -15.22 89.26
N PRO A 247 -48.86 -14.67 90.50
CA PRO A 247 -48.09 -15.15 91.64
C PRO A 247 -48.64 -16.42 92.31
N ASP A 248 -49.88 -16.83 92.01
CA ASP A 248 -50.60 -17.87 92.76
C ASP A 248 -50.67 -19.25 92.06
N PHE A 249 -50.07 -19.36 90.88
CA PHE A 249 -50.09 -20.56 90.03
C PHE A 249 -49.56 -21.85 90.70
N TYR A 250 -48.81 -21.76 91.81
CA TYR A 250 -48.11 -22.90 92.42
C TYR A 250 -48.44 -23.23 93.89
N ARG A 251 -49.59 -22.81 94.44
CA ARG A 251 -49.93 -23.12 95.86
C ARG A 251 -51.30 -23.76 96.08
N ALA A 252 -51.43 -25.02 95.69
CA ALA A 252 -52.43 -25.92 96.28
C ALA A 252 -51.79 -27.01 97.16
N ASN A 253 -52.00 -26.91 98.47
CA ASN A 253 -51.89 -27.98 99.49
C ASN A 253 -50.50 -28.56 99.85
N GLY A 254 -49.75 -27.79 100.65
CA GLY A 254 -49.23 -28.25 101.95
C GLY A 254 -48.66 -29.69 102.10
N ALA A 255 -47.70 -30.11 101.29
CA ALA A 255 -46.70 -31.11 101.66
C ALA A 255 -45.44 -30.93 100.82
N ALA A 256 -44.33 -30.56 101.47
CA ALA A 256 -43.04 -30.38 100.82
C ALA A 256 -42.46 -31.73 100.37
N GLY A 257 -42.22 -31.88 99.07
CA GLY A 257 -41.32 -32.91 98.55
C GLY A 257 -41.84 -33.72 97.37
N ASP A 258 -42.35 -33.08 96.32
CA ASP A 258 -42.12 -33.49 94.92
C ASP A 258 -42.63 -32.35 94.03
N ILE A 259 -41.72 -31.55 93.48
CA ILE A 259 -42.07 -30.48 92.55
C ILE A 259 -41.12 -30.64 91.39
N ASP A 260 -41.63 -31.16 90.27
CA ASP A 260 -40.98 -31.16 88.97
C ASP A 260 -41.40 -29.87 88.24
N PRO A 261 -40.54 -28.84 88.16
CA PRO A 261 -40.89 -27.57 87.51
C PRO A 261 -41.04 -27.68 85.99
N ALA A 262 -40.74 -28.84 85.39
CA ALA A 262 -40.77 -29.05 83.95
C ALA A 262 -41.96 -29.92 83.47
N GLY A 263 -42.80 -30.45 84.37
CA GLY A 263 -43.83 -31.43 84.04
C GLY A 263 -45.23 -30.89 83.70
N ASP A 264 -45.58 -29.71 84.20
CA ASP A 264 -46.98 -29.22 84.25
C ASP A 264 -47.35 -28.17 83.19
N PHE A 265 -46.40 -27.73 82.35
CA PHE A 265 -46.68 -26.80 81.25
C PHE A 265 -46.47 -27.49 79.90
N ALA A 266 -47.52 -27.54 79.09
CA ALA A 266 -47.39 -27.88 77.68
C ALA A 266 -47.40 -26.58 76.89
N ILE A 267 -46.25 -26.23 76.32
CA ILE A 267 -46.14 -25.18 75.30
C ILE A 267 -46.33 -25.87 73.96
N ALA A 268 -47.42 -25.56 73.27
CA ALA A 268 -47.67 -26.04 71.92
C ALA A 268 -47.55 -24.87 70.95
N VAL A 269 -46.70 -25.03 69.94
CA VAL A 269 -46.67 -24.15 68.78
C VAL A 269 -47.56 -24.78 67.71
N SER A 270 -48.55 -24.06 67.24
CA SER A 270 -49.24 -24.41 65.98
C SER A 270 -49.00 -23.27 64.98
N ALA A 271 -48.32 -23.59 63.88
CA ALA A 271 -48.33 -22.75 62.68
C ALA A 271 -49.61 -23.09 61.87
N MET A 272 -50.15 -22.27 60.99
CA MET A 272 -49.74 -21.03 60.35
C MET A 272 -51.06 -20.48 59.78
N ASP A 273 -51.43 -19.21 60.02
CA ASP A 273 -52.48 -18.57 59.21
C ASP A 273 -51.85 -17.34 58.55
N GLY A 274 -51.31 -17.55 57.35
CA GLY A 274 -50.85 -16.46 56.49
C GLY A 274 -52.07 -15.76 55.91
N SER A 275 -52.27 -14.49 56.24
CA SER A 275 -53.46 -13.73 55.83
C SER A 275 -53.40 -13.20 54.39
N SER A 276 -52.46 -13.65 53.54
CA SER A 276 -52.56 -13.50 52.09
C SER A 276 -52.31 -14.87 51.41
N GLN A 277 -53.36 -15.43 50.82
CA GLN A 277 -53.30 -16.67 50.02
C GLN A 277 -52.62 -16.47 48.65
N ALA A 278 -51.80 -15.42 48.49
CA ALA A 278 -51.29 -14.99 47.19
C ALA A 278 -50.11 -15.86 46.70
N PHE A 279 -49.29 -16.38 47.62
CA PHE A 279 -48.05 -17.10 47.29
C PHE A 279 -47.94 -18.41 48.09
N ALA A 280 -47.51 -19.49 47.43
CA ALA A 280 -47.28 -20.77 48.09
C ALA A 280 -45.88 -20.77 48.73
N LEU A 281 -45.77 -21.14 50.01
CA LEU A 281 -44.48 -21.21 50.70
C LEU A 281 -43.56 -22.25 50.05
N PRO A 282 -42.36 -21.86 49.56
CA PRO A 282 -41.41 -22.79 48.97
C PRO A 282 -40.89 -23.83 49.97
N ASP A 283 -40.63 -23.39 51.20
CA ASP A 283 -40.13 -24.24 52.30
C ASP A 283 -40.93 -24.03 53.60
N GLN A 284 -42.12 -24.63 53.66
CA GLN A 284 -42.97 -24.59 54.85
C GLN A 284 -42.26 -25.16 56.11
N GLN A 285 -41.29 -26.06 55.94
CA GLN A 285 -40.59 -26.70 57.04
C GLN A 285 -39.53 -25.78 57.66
N ALA A 286 -38.82 -24.98 56.85
CA ALA A 286 -37.90 -23.96 57.34
C ALA A 286 -38.58 -22.94 58.27
N PHE A 287 -39.78 -22.47 57.92
CA PHE A 287 -40.56 -21.58 58.79
C PHE A 287 -41.01 -22.26 60.09
N LEU A 288 -41.27 -23.56 60.08
CA LEU A 288 -41.62 -24.31 61.30
C LEU A 288 -40.42 -24.49 62.23
N ASP A 289 -39.25 -24.76 61.66
CA ASP A 289 -38.01 -25.02 62.42
C ASP A 289 -37.31 -23.71 62.86
N ALA A 290 -37.69 -22.57 62.29
CA ALA A 290 -37.13 -21.26 62.59
C ALA A 290 -37.44 -20.75 64.00
N LEU A 291 -38.59 -21.09 64.58
CA LEU A 291 -38.97 -20.65 65.93
C LEU A 291 -38.42 -21.62 66.98
N VAL A 292 -37.41 -21.18 67.73
CA VAL A 292 -36.85 -21.89 68.87
C VAL A 292 -37.31 -21.24 70.16
N LEU A 293 -37.95 -22.03 71.03
CA LEU A 293 -38.30 -21.63 72.40
C LEU A 293 -37.19 -22.10 73.35
N SER A 294 -36.68 -21.22 74.20
CA SER A 294 -35.62 -21.54 75.15
C SER A 294 -35.88 -20.98 76.56
N ASN A 295 -35.43 -21.72 77.58
CA ASN A 295 -35.54 -21.43 79.01
C ASN A 295 -36.92 -20.94 79.47
N ALA A 296 -37.77 -21.86 79.91
CA ALA A 296 -38.88 -21.50 80.80
C ALA A 296 -38.31 -21.38 82.23
N THR A 297 -38.16 -20.15 82.72
CA THR A 297 -37.78 -19.91 84.12
C THR A 297 -38.96 -19.34 84.87
N ILE A 298 -39.33 -19.98 85.99
CA ILE A 298 -40.32 -19.46 86.93
C ILE A 298 -39.56 -18.82 88.10
N GLY A 299 -39.78 -17.52 88.31
CA GLY A 299 -39.26 -16.76 89.43
C GLY A 299 -39.83 -17.23 90.78
N GLU A 300 -39.11 -16.96 91.87
CA GLU A 300 -39.56 -17.31 93.23
C GLU A 300 -40.88 -16.63 93.64
N ASP A 301 -41.34 -15.66 92.87
CA ASP A 301 -42.59 -14.89 92.99
C ASP A 301 -43.76 -15.44 92.16
N GLY A 302 -43.59 -16.54 91.42
CA GLY A 302 -44.64 -17.17 90.62
C GLY A 302 -44.74 -16.68 89.16
N ASN A 303 -44.04 -15.59 88.82
CA ASN A 303 -43.95 -15.09 87.46
C ASN A 303 -43.02 -15.98 86.63
N GLY A 304 -43.38 -16.30 85.39
CA GLY A 304 -42.49 -17.04 84.51
C GLY A 304 -42.19 -16.32 83.20
N GLU A 305 -41.02 -16.65 82.68
CA GLU A 305 -40.42 -16.06 81.50
C GLU A 305 -40.06 -17.17 80.51
N VAL A 306 -40.50 -17.03 79.27
CA VAL A 306 -40.09 -17.89 78.15
C VAL A 306 -39.45 -16.99 77.10
N THR A 307 -38.20 -17.29 76.74
CA THR A 307 -37.53 -16.58 75.65
C THR A 307 -37.74 -17.29 74.33
N TYR A 308 -37.91 -16.55 73.25
CA TYR A 308 -38.04 -17.08 71.90
C TYR A 308 -37.01 -16.45 70.97
N ALA A 309 -36.50 -17.24 70.04
CA ALA A 309 -35.68 -16.79 68.92
C ALA A 309 -36.29 -17.33 67.64
N VAL A 310 -36.53 -16.46 66.67
CA VAL A 310 -36.81 -16.88 65.29
C VAL A 310 -35.50 -16.76 64.52
N THR A 311 -35.16 -17.69 63.65
CA THR A 311 -34.00 -17.58 62.76
C THR A 311 -34.36 -18.21 61.43
N LEU A 312 -34.53 -17.36 60.42
CA LEU A 312 -34.84 -17.79 59.05
C LEU A 312 -33.58 -17.66 58.19
N PRO A 313 -33.28 -18.64 57.32
CA PRO A 313 -32.32 -18.43 56.26
C PRO A 313 -32.90 -17.46 55.23
N GLN A 314 -32.05 -16.63 54.63
CA GLN A 314 -32.37 -15.68 53.55
C GLN A 314 -33.19 -16.37 52.44
N SER A 315 -32.72 -17.53 51.97
CA SER A 315 -33.38 -18.36 50.95
C SER A 315 -34.79 -18.85 51.28
N ALA A 316 -35.26 -18.74 52.54
CA ALA A 316 -36.64 -19.06 52.90
C ALA A 316 -37.58 -17.87 52.71
N VAL A 317 -37.07 -16.65 52.58
CA VAL A 317 -37.86 -15.43 52.47
C VAL A 317 -37.73 -14.73 51.12
N ASP A 318 -36.63 -14.94 50.38
CA ASP A 318 -36.29 -14.31 49.06
C ASP A 318 -37.30 -14.55 47.91
N PHE A 319 -38.49 -15.09 48.17
CA PHE A 319 -39.51 -15.33 47.15
C PHE A 319 -40.54 -14.18 47.06
N VAL A 320 -40.44 -13.18 47.95
CA VAL A 320 -41.43 -12.12 48.11
C VAL A 320 -41.08 -10.96 47.17
N PRO A 321 -41.91 -10.65 46.17
CA PRO A 321 -41.60 -9.61 45.20
C PRO A 321 -41.40 -8.22 45.83
N THR A 322 -40.62 -7.38 45.17
CA THR A 322 -40.35 -5.99 45.59
C THR A 322 -41.59 -5.22 46.02
N GLY A 323 -41.57 -4.71 47.25
CA GLY A 323 -42.64 -3.86 47.77
C GLY A 323 -43.93 -4.60 48.12
N GLU A 324 -44.03 -5.89 47.83
CA GLU A 324 -45.02 -6.78 48.43
C GLU A 324 -44.59 -7.17 49.84
N THR A 325 -45.57 -7.64 50.62
CA THR A 325 -45.29 -8.10 51.98
C THR A 325 -45.89 -9.48 52.22
N TYR A 326 -45.12 -10.35 52.87
CA TYR A 326 -45.57 -11.64 53.31
C TYR A 326 -45.65 -11.68 54.83
N THR A 327 -46.87 -11.77 55.35
CA THR A 327 -47.10 -11.84 56.80
C THR A 327 -47.31 -13.29 57.24
N PHE A 328 -46.51 -13.74 58.20
CA PHE A 328 -46.68 -15.05 58.83
C PHE A 328 -46.83 -14.89 60.34
N THR A 329 -47.56 -15.84 60.94
CA THR A 329 -47.88 -15.80 62.37
C THR A 329 -47.53 -17.12 63.04
N TYR A 330 -46.97 -17.05 64.25
CA TYR A 330 -46.87 -18.19 65.16
C TYR A 330 -47.89 -18.03 66.27
N THR A 331 -48.75 -19.04 66.47
CA THR A 331 -49.61 -19.11 67.66
C THR A 331 -48.96 -19.99 68.71
N ILE A 332 -48.63 -19.41 69.84
CA ILE A 332 -48.08 -20.10 71.01
C ILE A 332 -49.23 -20.31 72.00
N THR A 333 -49.52 -21.57 72.31
CA THR A 333 -50.55 -21.95 73.29
C THR A 333 -49.87 -22.36 74.60
N LEU A 334 -50.20 -21.69 75.69
CA LEU A 334 -49.83 -22.06 77.05
C LEU A 334 -50.99 -22.87 77.65
N THR A 335 -50.75 -24.14 77.95
CA THR A 335 -51.77 -25.01 78.58
C THR A 335 -51.35 -25.39 79.99
N ASP A 336 -52.24 -25.16 80.95
CA ASP A 336 -52.10 -25.66 82.31
C ASP A 336 -52.49 -27.14 82.38
N ARG A 337 -51.57 -27.97 82.87
CA ARG A 337 -51.74 -29.42 82.92
C ARG A 337 -52.14 -29.87 84.31
N VAL A 338 -53.44 -29.80 84.62
CA VAL A 338 -53.94 -30.32 85.90
C VAL A 338 -53.97 -31.86 85.92
N ASP A 339 -53.59 -32.45 87.05
CA ASP A 339 -53.68 -33.88 87.37
C ASP A 339 -55.03 -34.48 86.92
N PRO A 340 -55.06 -35.53 86.06
CA PRO A 340 -56.28 -36.12 85.51
C PRO A 340 -57.27 -36.66 86.56
N ALA A 341 -56.92 -36.68 87.85
CA ALA A 341 -57.81 -37.07 88.94
C ALA A 341 -58.82 -36.00 89.41
N SER A 342 -58.67 -34.72 89.05
CA SER A 342 -59.48 -33.62 89.63
C SER A 342 -60.78 -33.29 88.87
N GLY A 343 -60.92 -33.71 87.60
CA GLY A 343 -62.14 -33.50 86.82
C GLY A 343 -62.45 -32.05 86.45
N ASN A 344 -61.50 -31.13 86.58
CA ASN A 344 -61.64 -29.75 86.10
C ASN A 344 -61.21 -29.60 84.62
N ALA A 345 -61.74 -28.60 83.92
CA ALA A 345 -61.43 -28.35 82.51
C ALA A 345 -60.00 -27.82 82.34
N THR A 346 -59.24 -28.37 81.40
CA THR A 346 -57.96 -27.79 80.95
C THR A 346 -58.20 -26.38 80.42
N SER A 347 -57.55 -25.39 81.01
CA SER A 347 -57.54 -24.01 80.54
C SER A 347 -56.23 -23.73 79.77
N SER A 348 -56.37 -23.08 78.63
CA SER A 348 -55.25 -22.71 77.77
C SER A 348 -55.42 -21.27 77.30
N ASP A 349 -54.33 -20.53 77.23
CA ASP A 349 -54.29 -19.19 76.66
C ASP A 349 -53.32 -19.15 75.48
N THR A 350 -53.55 -18.25 74.53
CA THR A 350 -52.81 -18.21 73.26
C THR A 350 -52.26 -16.83 72.97
N VAL A 351 -51.03 -16.75 72.50
CA VAL A 351 -50.41 -15.53 71.97
C VAL A 351 -50.00 -15.71 70.52
N THR A 352 -50.22 -14.68 69.71
CA THR A 352 -49.84 -14.66 68.31
C THR A 352 -48.64 -13.73 68.12
N LEU A 353 -47.56 -14.27 67.56
CA LEU A 353 -46.41 -13.50 67.10
C LEU A 353 -46.59 -13.26 65.59
N THR A 354 -46.57 -12.00 65.16
CA THR A 354 -46.71 -11.63 63.75
C THR A 354 -45.40 -11.11 63.21
N PHE A 355 -44.99 -11.65 62.07
CA PHE A 355 -43.79 -11.26 61.33
C PHE A 355 -44.22 -10.85 59.93
N THR A 356 -43.66 -9.75 59.43
CA THR A 356 -43.91 -9.25 58.09
C THR A 356 -42.58 -9.19 57.34
N VAL A 357 -42.45 -10.01 56.31
CA VAL A 357 -41.39 -9.89 55.30
C VAL A 357 -41.81 -8.82 54.32
N THR A 358 -40.91 -7.91 53.98
CA THR A 358 -41.05 -6.97 52.86
C THR A 358 -40.00 -7.33 51.82
N GLY A 359 -40.49 -7.65 50.62
CA GLY A 359 -39.68 -8.04 49.49
C GLY A 359 -38.77 -6.91 49.01
N ALA A 360 -37.50 -7.23 48.79
CA ALA A 360 -36.56 -6.49 47.95
C ALA A 360 -36.63 -7.02 46.52
N ASN A 361 -35.89 -6.40 45.59
CA ASN A 361 -35.77 -6.96 44.24
C ASN A 361 -34.54 -7.81 44.17
N ASP A 362 -34.73 -9.12 44.03
CA ASP A 362 -33.60 -10.00 43.78
C ASP A 362 -33.27 -9.99 42.29
N ALA A 363 -31.98 -9.96 41.97
CA ALA A 363 -31.56 -9.99 40.58
C ALA A 363 -31.80 -11.39 39.99
N PRO A 364 -32.18 -11.50 38.72
CA PRO A 364 -32.37 -12.79 38.09
C PRO A 364 -31.05 -13.58 38.01
N VAL A 365 -31.16 -14.90 38.00
CA VAL A 365 -30.03 -15.81 37.78
C VAL A 365 -29.95 -16.10 36.29
N ALA A 366 -29.01 -15.42 35.61
CA ALA A 366 -28.71 -15.62 34.20
C ALA A 366 -27.75 -16.82 34.02
N ALA A 367 -27.97 -17.66 33.01
CA ALA A 367 -27.16 -18.82 32.69
C ALA A 367 -26.56 -18.73 31.28
N ASP A 368 -25.30 -19.11 31.11
CA ASP A 368 -24.63 -19.05 29.81
C ASP A 368 -25.32 -19.93 28.74
N ASP A 369 -25.32 -19.43 27.50
CA ASP A 369 -25.95 -20.06 26.34
C ASP A 369 -24.92 -20.48 25.29
N ALA A 370 -25.31 -21.44 24.46
CA ALA A 370 -24.53 -21.85 23.30
C ALA A 370 -25.42 -21.94 22.04
N VAL A 371 -24.94 -21.35 20.94
CA VAL A 371 -25.60 -21.37 19.64
C VAL A 371 -24.66 -21.98 18.59
N GLY A 372 -25.08 -23.10 18.00
CA GLY A 372 -24.25 -23.88 17.08
C GLY A 372 -23.22 -24.76 17.80
N SER A 373 -22.43 -25.48 17.03
CA SER A 373 -21.34 -26.34 17.51
C SER A 373 -20.25 -26.50 16.44
N ALA A 374 -19.08 -27.02 16.82
CA ALA A 374 -17.99 -27.26 15.86
C ALA A 374 -18.33 -28.22 14.71
N LEU A 375 -19.38 -29.05 14.84
CA LEU A 375 -19.82 -29.97 13.77
C LEU A 375 -21.00 -29.42 12.96
N GLU A 376 -21.74 -28.47 13.53
CA GLU A 376 -22.94 -27.85 12.96
C GLU A 376 -22.91 -26.39 13.41
N PRO A 377 -22.10 -25.54 12.76
CA PRO A 377 -21.95 -24.14 13.15
C PRO A 377 -23.27 -23.40 12.99
N ALA A 378 -23.44 -22.31 13.75
CA ALA A 378 -24.67 -21.51 13.72
C ALA A 378 -24.83 -20.77 12.38
N THR A 379 -23.70 -20.35 11.81
CA THR A 379 -23.57 -19.61 10.56
C THR A 379 -22.16 -19.82 10.00
N ASP A 380 -21.93 -19.38 8.77
CA ASP A 380 -20.58 -19.23 8.22
C ASP A 380 -20.07 -17.77 8.33
N GLU A 381 -18.78 -17.53 8.09
CA GLU A 381 -18.20 -16.18 8.24
C GLU A 381 -18.68 -15.14 7.23
N ASP A 382 -19.37 -15.54 6.17
CA ASP A 382 -19.93 -14.62 5.18
C ASP A 382 -21.41 -14.32 5.41
N THR A 383 -22.04 -15.08 6.29
CA THR A 383 -23.48 -15.01 6.52
C THR A 383 -23.79 -14.29 7.83
N THR A 384 -24.54 -13.20 7.72
CA THR A 384 -25.16 -12.56 8.89
C THR A 384 -26.24 -13.47 9.46
N PHE A 385 -26.16 -13.72 10.75
CA PHE A 385 -27.05 -14.63 11.47
C PHE A 385 -27.93 -13.87 12.46
N SER A 386 -29.22 -14.18 12.50
CA SER A 386 -30.16 -13.55 13.44
C SER A 386 -30.99 -14.59 14.17
N PHE A 387 -31.18 -14.38 15.47
CA PHE A 387 -32.04 -15.22 16.31
C PHE A 387 -32.83 -14.37 17.32
N ASP A 388 -33.89 -14.95 17.86
CA ASP A 388 -34.79 -14.27 18.79
C ASP A 388 -34.19 -14.29 20.20
N ALA A 389 -34.06 -13.13 20.85
CA ALA A 389 -33.48 -13.01 22.18
C ALA A 389 -34.25 -13.83 23.24
N SER A 390 -35.54 -14.11 23.00
CA SER A 390 -36.35 -14.95 23.90
C SER A 390 -35.86 -16.40 23.98
N THR A 391 -35.04 -16.88 23.04
CA THR A 391 -34.46 -18.22 23.12
C THR A 391 -33.37 -18.36 24.17
N LEU A 392 -32.75 -17.25 24.57
CA LEU A 392 -31.72 -17.20 25.63
C LEU A 392 -32.34 -17.39 27.01
N LEU A 393 -33.58 -16.93 27.20
CA LEU A 393 -34.27 -16.95 28.50
C LEU A 393 -34.74 -18.35 28.95
N ALA A 394 -34.46 -19.40 28.19
CA ALA A 394 -35.05 -20.72 28.42
C ALA A 394 -34.47 -21.45 29.65
N ASN A 395 -33.26 -21.09 30.07
CA ASN A 395 -32.51 -21.64 31.21
C ASN A 395 -32.36 -20.62 32.37
N ASP A 396 -32.84 -19.39 32.19
CA ASP A 396 -32.78 -18.30 33.17
C ASP A 396 -33.93 -18.42 34.20
N THR A 397 -33.68 -17.97 35.44
CA THR A 397 -34.67 -18.04 36.53
C THR A 397 -34.62 -16.84 37.45
N ASP A 398 -35.74 -16.54 38.10
CA ASP A 398 -35.84 -15.54 39.17
C ASP A 398 -36.37 -16.19 40.44
N VAL A 399 -35.88 -15.73 41.61
CA VAL A 399 -36.34 -16.21 42.91
C VAL A 399 -37.67 -15.55 43.33
N ASP A 400 -37.95 -14.34 42.83
CA ASP A 400 -39.18 -13.60 43.07
C ASP A 400 -40.38 -14.27 42.37
N VAL A 401 -41.45 -14.50 43.14
CA VAL A 401 -42.61 -15.25 42.65
C VAL A 401 -43.36 -14.48 41.57
N GLY A 402 -43.23 -14.97 40.33
CA GLY A 402 -43.91 -14.44 39.16
C GLY A 402 -42.93 -13.93 38.11
N ASP A 403 -41.77 -13.45 38.55
CA ASP A 403 -40.83 -12.68 37.73
C ASP A 403 -40.08 -13.55 36.72
N THR A 404 -39.91 -14.86 36.99
CA THR A 404 -39.34 -15.81 36.02
C THR A 404 -40.11 -15.83 34.69
N ALA A 405 -41.43 -15.57 34.70
CA ALA A 405 -42.23 -15.55 33.47
C ALA A 405 -42.14 -14.22 32.70
N ASP A 406 -41.59 -13.19 33.35
CA ASP A 406 -41.55 -11.81 32.88
C ASP A 406 -40.10 -11.33 32.61
N LEU A 407 -39.11 -12.23 32.64
CA LEU A 407 -37.73 -11.94 32.27
C LEU A 407 -37.65 -11.44 30.82
N ALA A 408 -36.81 -10.43 30.58
CA ALA A 408 -36.56 -9.88 29.26
C ALA A 408 -35.07 -9.59 29.04
N VAL A 409 -34.58 -9.86 27.82
CA VAL A 409 -33.29 -9.33 27.38
C VAL A 409 -33.47 -7.83 27.10
N VAL A 410 -32.69 -6.99 27.79
CA VAL A 410 -32.83 -5.52 27.73
C VAL A 410 -31.65 -4.83 27.02
N GLY A 411 -30.57 -5.57 26.77
CA GLY A 411 -29.39 -5.05 26.08
C GLY A 411 -28.25 -6.05 25.99
N LEU A 412 -27.16 -5.59 25.39
CA LEU A 412 -25.88 -6.29 25.35
C LEU A 412 -24.92 -5.66 26.38
N ALA A 413 -23.98 -6.45 26.89
CA ALA A 413 -22.99 -5.99 27.85
C ALA A 413 -21.69 -5.58 27.14
N ALA A 414 -21.14 -4.42 27.48
CA ALA A 414 -19.97 -3.85 26.80
C ALA A 414 -18.66 -4.65 27.01
N SER A 415 -18.59 -5.46 28.07
CA SER A 415 -17.47 -6.37 28.32
C SER A 415 -17.88 -7.52 29.25
N ALA A 416 -17.11 -8.60 29.25
CA ALA A 416 -17.29 -9.71 30.17
C ALA A 416 -17.07 -9.23 31.62
N GLY A 417 -18.13 -9.16 32.42
CA GLY A 417 -18.10 -8.66 33.79
C GLY A 417 -18.48 -7.18 33.96
N ALA A 418 -19.09 -6.56 32.94
CA ALA A 418 -19.76 -5.26 33.07
C ALA A 418 -20.75 -5.26 34.24
N ASP A 419 -20.96 -4.10 34.87
CA ASP A 419 -21.99 -3.95 35.90
C ASP A 419 -23.38 -4.01 35.23
N PRO A 420 -24.20 -5.05 35.46
CA PRO A 420 -25.50 -5.22 34.80
C PRO A 420 -26.45 -4.04 35.08
N GLN A 421 -26.22 -3.29 36.16
CA GLN A 421 -27.07 -2.20 36.57
C GLN A 421 -26.81 -0.88 35.86
N THR A 422 -25.66 -0.71 35.19
CA THR A 422 -25.26 0.58 34.61
C THR A 422 -24.73 0.52 33.18
N GLU A 423 -24.41 -0.66 32.65
CA GLU A 423 -23.82 -0.83 31.33
C GLU A 423 -24.68 -1.68 30.39
N THR A 424 -25.54 -1.03 29.61
CA THR A 424 -26.26 -1.64 28.49
C THR A 424 -25.99 -0.88 27.20
N VAL A 425 -25.67 -1.60 26.13
CA VAL A 425 -25.56 -1.05 24.78
C VAL A 425 -26.40 -1.88 23.81
N LEU A 426 -26.71 -1.30 22.65
CA LEU A 426 -27.46 -1.99 21.59
C LEU A 426 -26.55 -2.68 20.58
N THR A 427 -25.26 -2.31 20.56
CA THR A 427 -24.27 -2.89 19.66
C THR A 427 -22.97 -3.10 20.43
N VAL A 428 -22.39 -4.30 20.30
CA VAL A 428 -21.08 -4.66 20.86
C VAL A 428 -20.22 -5.29 19.78
N THR A 429 -18.92 -5.29 20.03
CA THR A 429 -17.98 -6.16 19.32
C THR A 429 -17.74 -7.38 20.19
N SER A 430 -17.90 -8.57 19.63
CA SER A 430 -17.63 -9.84 20.30
C SER A 430 -16.13 -10.05 20.54
N ALA A 431 -15.76 -11.15 21.21
CA ALA A 431 -14.38 -11.46 21.53
C ALA A 431 -13.48 -11.61 20.29
N GLU A 432 -14.00 -12.20 19.20
CA GLU A 432 -13.28 -12.40 17.94
C GLU A 432 -13.57 -11.30 16.89
N GLY A 433 -14.22 -10.21 17.28
CA GLY A 433 -14.36 -9.02 16.44
C GLY A 433 -15.63 -8.95 15.56
N ALA A 434 -16.60 -9.84 15.76
CA ALA A 434 -17.91 -9.75 15.11
C ALA A 434 -18.74 -8.58 15.67
N THR A 435 -19.61 -8.00 14.84
CA THR A 435 -20.56 -6.97 15.29
C THR A 435 -21.86 -7.65 15.72
N VAL A 436 -22.27 -7.43 16.96
CA VAL A 436 -23.52 -7.97 17.52
C VAL A 436 -24.45 -6.82 17.83
N THR A 437 -25.66 -6.85 17.29
CA THR A 437 -26.68 -5.81 17.50
C THR A 437 -27.96 -6.39 18.06
N PHE A 438 -28.53 -5.75 19.07
CA PHE A 438 -29.83 -6.06 19.64
C PHE A 438 -30.86 -5.00 19.26
N ASP A 439 -31.93 -5.42 18.57
CA ASP A 439 -33.06 -4.57 18.25
C ASP A 439 -34.18 -4.73 19.27
N THR A 440 -34.28 -3.76 20.19
CA THR A 440 -35.33 -3.73 21.23
C THR A 440 -36.76 -3.66 20.69
N GLY A 441 -36.96 -3.23 19.44
CA GLY A 441 -38.29 -3.14 18.82
C GLY A 441 -38.82 -4.48 18.32
N THR A 442 -37.93 -5.37 17.89
CA THR A 442 -38.26 -6.69 17.36
C THR A 442 -37.88 -7.84 18.28
N GLY A 443 -37.00 -7.61 19.26
CA GLY A 443 -36.45 -8.65 20.14
C GLY A 443 -35.38 -9.52 19.46
N GLN A 444 -34.83 -9.09 18.32
CA GLN A 444 -33.87 -9.86 17.56
C GLN A 444 -32.43 -9.49 17.93
N ILE A 445 -31.57 -10.50 18.04
CA ILE A 445 -30.11 -10.34 18.06
C ILE A 445 -29.58 -10.70 16.67
N THR A 446 -28.77 -9.81 16.10
CA THR A 446 -28.10 -9.98 14.82
C THR A 446 -26.60 -10.04 15.06
N TYR A 447 -25.99 -11.14 14.62
CA TYR A 447 -24.56 -11.42 14.67
C TYR A 447 -24.00 -11.34 13.25
N GLN A 448 -23.09 -10.41 13.03
CA GLN A 448 -22.39 -10.24 11.77
C GLN A 448 -20.91 -10.57 11.98
N PRO A 449 -20.41 -11.71 11.44
CA PRO A 449 -18.99 -12.05 11.52
C PRO A 449 -18.11 -10.90 11.00
N GLY A 450 -16.94 -10.74 11.62
CA GLY A 450 -15.95 -9.71 11.25
C GLY A 450 -14.73 -10.31 10.56
N SER A 451 -13.71 -9.47 10.29
CA SER A 451 -12.47 -9.90 9.62
C SER A 451 -11.67 -10.95 10.39
N GLY A 452 -11.95 -11.14 11.68
CA GLY A 452 -11.34 -12.19 12.50
C GLY A 452 -11.79 -13.61 12.17
N PHE A 453 -12.68 -13.79 11.18
CA PHE A 453 -13.14 -15.10 10.72
C PHE A 453 -12.76 -15.47 9.28
N GLN A 454 -12.23 -14.53 8.51
CA GLN A 454 -11.96 -14.68 7.07
C GLN A 454 -10.80 -15.64 6.76
N ASP A 455 -10.18 -16.22 7.79
CA ASP A 455 -9.10 -17.21 7.71
C ASP A 455 -9.59 -18.67 7.72
N LEU A 456 -10.88 -18.90 7.95
CA LEU A 456 -11.46 -20.24 8.15
C LEU A 456 -11.88 -20.88 6.82
N ALA A 457 -11.15 -21.90 6.39
CA ALA A 457 -11.54 -22.65 5.21
C ALA A 457 -12.76 -23.56 5.45
N VAL A 458 -13.36 -24.04 4.36
CA VAL A 458 -14.52 -24.96 4.39
C VAL A 458 -14.30 -26.16 5.32
N GLY A 459 -15.16 -26.24 6.33
CA GLY A 459 -15.16 -27.32 7.33
C GLY A 459 -14.34 -27.01 8.58
N GLU A 460 -13.65 -25.88 8.63
CA GLU A 460 -13.14 -25.31 9.87
C GLU A 460 -14.25 -24.57 10.63
N SER A 461 -14.01 -24.29 11.91
CA SER A 461 -14.92 -23.48 12.73
C SER A 461 -14.21 -22.88 13.92
N ARG A 462 -14.65 -21.69 14.32
CA ARG A 462 -14.17 -20.97 15.52
C ARG A 462 -15.35 -20.54 16.38
N ALA A 463 -15.16 -20.65 17.68
CA ALA A 463 -16.13 -20.15 18.65
C ALA A 463 -15.84 -18.68 18.96
N ASP A 464 -16.91 -17.91 19.12
CA ASP A 464 -16.91 -16.53 19.57
C ASP A 464 -17.86 -16.37 20.75
N SER A 465 -17.73 -15.28 21.49
CA SER A 465 -18.62 -15.00 22.61
C SER A 465 -18.94 -13.52 22.76
N PHE A 466 -20.15 -13.25 23.23
CA PHE A 466 -20.62 -11.94 23.67
C PHE A 466 -21.56 -12.09 24.86
N SER A 467 -21.73 -11.04 25.64
CA SER A 467 -22.58 -11.07 26.85
C SER A 467 -23.86 -10.26 26.66
N TYR A 468 -24.95 -10.70 27.28
CA TYR A 468 -26.27 -10.06 27.24
C TYR A 468 -26.76 -9.74 28.65
N VAL A 469 -27.68 -8.79 28.76
CA VAL A 469 -28.26 -8.33 30.03
C VAL A 469 -29.73 -8.72 30.07
N ILE A 470 -30.13 -9.46 31.11
CA ILE A 470 -31.53 -9.76 31.42
C ILE A 470 -32.03 -8.86 32.55
N GLU A 471 -33.31 -8.51 32.51
CA GLU A 471 -34.01 -7.71 33.52
C GLU A 471 -35.32 -8.41 33.90
N ASP A 472 -35.63 -8.41 35.20
CA ASP A 472 -36.94 -8.82 35.73
C ASP A 472 -38.02 -7.73 35.57
N ALA A 473 -39.25 -8.01 36.02
CA ALA A 473 -40.37 -7.07 35.89
C ALA A 473 -40.23 -5.80 36.75
N SER A 474 -39.37 -5.86 37.77
CA SER A 474 -39.17 -4.87 38.82
C SER A 474 -37.87 -4.07 38.62
N GLY A 475 -37.04 -4.46 37.66
CA GLY A 475 -35.89 -3.74 37.13
C GLY A 475 -34.52 -4.20 37.62
N ALA A 476 -34.39 -5.33 38.34
CA ALA A 476 -33.07 -5.87 38.67
C ALA A 476 -32.54 -6.71 37.51
N ARG A 477 -31.20 -6.72 37.40
CA ARG A 477 -30.50 -7.11 36.18
C ARG A 477 -29.36 -8.08 36.45
N SER A 478 -29.10 -8.93 35.47
CA SER A 478 -28.04 -9.93 35.49
C SER A 478 -27.43 -10.12 34.10
N ILE A 479 -26.23 -10.70 34.03
CA ILE A 479 -25.48 -10.91 32.79
C ILE A 479 -25.15 -12.39 32.60
N ALA A 480 -25.32 -12.88 31.37
CA ALA A 480 -24.81 -14.17 30.92
C ALA A 480 -24.10 -14.04 29.57
N THR A 481 -23.37 -15.08 29.19
CA THR A 481 -22.58 -15.11 27.96
C THR A 481 -23.20 -16.08 26.95
N VAL A 482 -23.30 -15.63 25.69
CA VAL A 482 -23.60 -16.49 24.55
C VAL A 482 -22.29 -16.91 23.91
N THR A 483 -22.07 -18.22 23.75
CA THR A 483 -21.01 -18.77 22.90
C THR A 483 -21.59 -19.19 21.56
N LEU A 484 -21.13 -18.59 20.46
CA LEU A 484 -21.59 -18.90 19.10
C LEU A 484 -20.45 -19.56 18.31
N THR A 485 -20.76 -20.60 17.52
CA THR A 485 -19.76 -21.20 16.61
C THR A 485 -19.99 -20.74 15.18
N VAL A 486 -18.96 -20.16 14.55
CA VAL A 486 -18.92 -19.75 13.13
C VAL A 486 -18.12 -20.80 12.36
N GLY A 487 -18.61 -21.22 11.19
CA GLY A 487 -17.92 -22.15 10.30
C GLY A 487 -17.29 -21.48 9.09
N GLY A 488 -16.29 -22.13 8.51
CA GLY A 488 -15.62 -21.70 7.28
C GLY A 488 -16.50 -21.78 6.03
N ALA A 489 -16.48 -20.72 5.23
CA ALA A 489 -16.89 -20.66 3.84
C ALA A 489 -15.66 -20.88 2.93
N ASN A 490 -15.82 -20.67 1.63
CA ASN A 490 -14.70 -20.72 0.69
C ASN A 490 -14.63 -19.37 0.01
N ASP A 491 -13.54 -18.65 0.24
CA ASP A 491 -13.24 -17.43 -0.48
C ASP A 491 -12.50 -17.75 -1.78
N ALA A 492 -12.81 -17.00 -2.83
CA ALA A 492 -12.08 -17.18 -4.08
C ALA A 492 -10.71 -16.50 -3.95
N PRO A 493 -9.64 -17.10 -4.50
CA PRO A 493 -8.36 -16.43 -4.57
C PRO A 493 -8.48 -15.17 -5.42
N THR A 494 -7.62 -14.21 -5.16
CA THR A 494 -7.44 -13.00 -5.97
C THR A 494 -6.14 -13.10 -6.75
N ILE A 495 -6.15 -12.61 -7.99
CA ILE A 495 -4.97 -12.44 -8.84
C ILE A 495 -4.98 -11.00 -9.35
N THR A 496 -3.84 -10.32 -9.31
CA THR A 496 -3.74 -8.91 -9.70
C THR A 496 -2.44 -8.66 -10.45
N SER A 497 -2.52 -7.88 -11.53
CA SER A 497 -1.35 -7.31 -12.19
C SER A 497 -0.88 -6.06 -11.45
N THR A 498 0.43 -5.87 -11.44
CA THR A 498 1.07 -4.70 -10.86
C THR A 498 1.57 -3.82 -11.99
N LEU A 499 1.46 -2.51 -11.82
CA LEU A 499 2.10 -1.56 -12.72
C LEU A 499 3.63 -1.78 -12.66
N LEU A 500 4.21 -2.22 -13.78
CA LEU A 500 5.64 -2.19 -14.02
C LEU A 500 5.96 -0.78 -14.55
N SER A 501 6.20 0.14 -13.63
CA SER A 501 7.27 1.10 -13.85
C SER A 501 8.44 0.57 -13.03
N ASP A 502 9.50 0.21 -13.71
CA ASP A 502 10.76 -0.22 -13.11
C ASP A 502 11.71 0.99 -12.91
N GLY A 503 11.21 2.21 -13.09
CA GLY A 503 12.03 3.42 -13.01
C GLY A 503 13.14 3.50 -14.05
N ILE A 504 13.05 2.71 -15.13
CA ILE A 504 14.02 2.63 -16.22
C ILE A 504 13.37 3.16 -17.51
N VAL A 505 14.13 3.95 -18.26
CA VAL A 505 13.77 4.44 -19.59
C VAL A 505 14.94 4.16 -20.51
N THR A 506 14.72 3.40 -21.59
CA THR A 506 15.68 3.31 -22.70
C THR A 506 15.17 4.12 -23.88
N THR A 507 16.08 4.73 -24.64
CA THR A 507 15.73 5.53 -25.82
C THR A 507 16.68 5.18 -26.96
N ASP A 508 16.15 4.47 -27.94
CA ASP A 508 16.79 4.21 -29.24
C ASP A 508 16.64 5.45 -30.13
N LEU A 509 17.76 5.98 -30.62
CA LEU A 509 17.78 7.13 -31.54
C LEU A 509 17.88 6.69 -33.00
N GLY A 510 17.93 5.38 -33.23
CA GLY A 510 18.12 4.73 -34.52
C GLY A 510 19.59 4.68 -34.90
N GLY A 511 20.02 3.58 -35.54
CA GLY A 511 21.39 3.44 -36.03
C GLY A 511 22.06 2.17 -35.56
N THR A 512 23.38 2.23 -35.31
CA THR A 512 24.16 1.03 -34.92
C THR A 512 24.67 1.06 -33.47
N SER A 513 24.65 2.21 -32.79
CA SER A 513 25.06 2.35 -31.39
C SER A 513 24.80 3.76 -30.85
N ASP A 514 23.97 3.86 -29.83
CA ASP A 514 23.65 5.07 -29.07
C ASP A 514 24.09 4.92 -27.61
N VAL A 515 24.69 5.95 -27.04
CA VAL A 515 25.16 5.93 -25.64
C VAL A 515 25.02 7.31 -25.02
N GLY A 516 24.25 7.42 -23.93
CA GLY A 516 24.22 8.60 -23.06
C GLY A 516 25.45 8.64 -22.15
N PHE A 517 26.20 9.74 -22.14
CA PHE A 517 27.43 9.88 -21.35
C PHE A 517 27.27 10.82 -20.16
N ASP A 518 26.45 11.86 -20.28
CA ASP A 518 26.32 12.88 -19.25
C ASP A 518 24.91 13.47 -19.22
N LEU A 519 24.53 14.07 -18.08
CA LEU A 519 23.19 14.63 -17.88
C LEU A 519 23.24 16.04 -17.31
N ALA A 520 22.31 16.89 -17.73
CA ALA A 520 22.12 18.23 -17.18
C ALA A 520 20.66 18.47 -16.79
N MET A 521 20.45 19.00 -15.58
CA MET A 521 19.11 19.37 -15.09
C MET A 521 18.61 20.66 -15.73
N ARG A 522 17.30 20.76 -15.96
CA ARG A 522 16.62 21.97 -16.44
C ARG A 522 15.27 22.16 -15.72
N PRO A 523 14.65 23.36 -15.77
CA PRO A 523 13.37 23.58 -15.08
C PRO A 523 12.24 22.63 -15.49
N ALA A 524 12.22 22.20 -16.75
CA ALA A 524 11.20 21.29 -17.30
C ALA A 524 11.50 19.79 -17.06
N GLY A 525 12.67 19.44 -16.53
CA GLY A 525 13.15 18.06 -16.42
C GLY A 525 14.66 17.97 -16.52
N PHE A 526 15.17 17.23 -17.49
CA PHE A 526 16.61 17.08 -17.70
C PHE A 526 16.92 16.79 -19.17
N VAL A 527 18.21 16.82 -19.52
CA VAL A 527 18.73 16.43 -20.83
C VAL A 527 19.85 15.43 -20.60
N VAL A 528 19.90 14.39 -21.44
CA VAL A 528 21.04 13.47 -21.51
C VAL A 528 21.78 13.74 -22.80
N ALA A 529 23.08 14.01 -22.69
CA ALA A 529 23.97 14.16 -23.84
C ALA A 529 24.77 12.87 -24.05
N GLY A 530 24.88 12.48 -25.30
CA GLY A 530 25.50 11.24 -25.71
C GLY A 530 25.93 11.28 -27.17
N VAL A 531 26.11 10.10 -27.73
CA VAL A 531 26.43 9.92 -29.14
C VAL A 531 25.42 8.99 -29.78
N THR A 532 25.12 9.23 -31.05
CA THR A 532 24.34 8.31 -31.88
C THR A 532 25.16 7.89 -33.10
N GLY A 533 25.09 6.62 -33.48
CA GLY A 533 25.89 6.04 -34.54
C GLY A 533 25.10 5.91 -35.84
N ASP A 534 25.49 6.63 -36.89
CA ASP A 534 24.83 6.50 -38.19
C ASP A 534 25.08 5.13 -38.85
N THR A 535 24.35 4.85 -39.94
CA THR A 535 24.50 3.59 -40.69
C THR A 535 25.85 3.44 -41.39
N ALA A 536 26.66 4.50 -41.48
CA ALA A 536 28.04 4.47 -41.98
C ALA A 536 29.08 4.24 -40.86
N GLY A 537 28.64 4.17 -39.59
CA GLY A 537 29.47 4.00 -38.40
C GLY A 537 30.19 5.26 -37.96
N ALA A 538 29.71 6.44 -38.35
CA ALA A 538 30.12 7.73 -37.82
C ALA A 538 29.26 8.09 -36.59
N TYR A 539 29.90 8.65 -35.56
CA TYR A 539 29.21 9.06 -34.34
C TYR A 539 28.90 10.56 -34.37
N GLU A 540 27.66 10.91 -34.10
CA GLU A 540 27.15 12.28 -34.00
C GLU A 540 26.89 12.64 -32.53
N VAL A 541 26.94 13.93 -32.20
CA VAL A 541 26.53 14.41 -30.87
C VAL A 541 25.00 14.40 -30.82
N ALA A 542 24.44 13.80 -29.78
CA ALA A 542 22.99 13.72 -29.57
C ALA A 542 22.60 14.15 -28.16
N LEU A 543 21.53 14.93 -28.05
CA LEU A 543 20.89 15.33 -26.80
C LEU A 543 19.45 14.85 -26.81
N VAL A 544 19.04 14.14 -25.76
CA VAL A 544 17.64 13.75 -25.55
C VAL A 544 17.06 14.56 -24.40
N GLY A 545 15.97 15.26 -24.67
CA GLY A 545 15.22 16.01 -23.66
C GLY A 545 14.22 15.11 -22.97
N TYR A 546 14.25 15.09 -21.65
CA TYR A 546 13.28 14.38 -20.83
C TYR A 546 12.50 15.34 -19.93
N LEU A 547 11.25 15.00 -19.64
CA LEU A 547 10.43 15.60 -18.60
C LEU A 547 10.88 15.08 -17.22
N ALA A 548 10.46 15.75 -16.14
CA ALA A 548 10.85 15.37 -14.78
C ALA A 548 10.35 13.99 -14.35
N ASP A 549 9.30 13.49 -14.99
CA ASP A 549 8.76 12.15 -14.81
C ASP A 549 9.48 11.11 -15.67
N GLY A 550 10.43 11.47 -16.53
CA GLY A 550 11.23 10.51 -17.32
C GLY A 550 10.75 10.30 -18.75
N GLN A 551 9.58 10.84 -19.12
CA GLN A 551 9.11 10.78 -20.49
C GLN A 551 9.99 11.64 -21.41
N VAL A 552 10.13 11.23 -22.67
CA VAL A 552 10.77 12.04 -23.69
C VAL A 552 9.95 13.32 -23.91
N ASP A 553 10.60 14.47 -23.74
CA ASP A 553 10.00 15.78 -23.99
C ASP A 553 9.98 16.06 -25.50
N THR A 554 8.91 15.67 -26.17
CA THR A 554 8.73 15.85 -27.62
C THR A 554 8.81 17.30 -28.10
N SER A 555 8.80 18.30 -27.21
CA SER A 555 8.99 19.71 -27.56
C SER A 555 10.47 20.13 -27.64
N PHE A 556 11.39 19.28 -27.21
CA PHE A 556 12.83 19.48 -27.29
C PHE A 556 13.37 18.94 -28.62
N GLY A 557 14.09 19.75 -29.39
CA GLY A 557 14.64 19.39 -30.69
C GLY A 557 13.58 18.86 -31.66
N GLU A 558 13.98 17.91 -32.50
CA GLU A 558 13.07 17.15 -33.36
C GLU A 558 12.55 15.92 -32.59
N ASN A 559 11.29 15.98 -32.15
CA ASN A 559 10.59 14.90 -31.42
C ASN A 559 11.32 14.41 -30.14
N GLY A 560 11.95 15.31 -29.40
CA GLY A 560 12.67 14.99 -28.16
C GLY A 560 14.19 14.88 -28.32
N VAL A 561 14.69 14.94 -29.55
CA VAL A 561 16.10 14.68 -29.87
C VAL A 561 16.70 15.86 -30.62
N ALA A 562 17.87 16.31 -30.21
CA ALA A 562 18.69 17.27 -30.93
C ALA A 562 20.02 16.62 -31.32
N THR A 563 20.34 16.58 -32.62
CA THR A 563 21.60 16.01 -33.12
C THR A 563 22.44 17.06 -33.84
N VAL A 564 23.76 16.90 -33.77
CA VAL A 564 24.70 17.67 -34.60
C VAL A 564 25.87 16.78 -35.06
N ASP A 565 25.98 16.61 -36.37
CA ASP A 565 27.19 16.06 -36.98
C ASP A 565 28.24 17.16 -37.07
N LEU A 566 29.13 17.20 -36.07
CA LEU A 566 30.22 18.15 -35.98
C LEU A 566 31.15 18.13 -37.20
N ASP A 567 31.46 16.92 -37.68
CA ASP A 567 32.49 16.72 -38.68
C ASP A 567 31.97 17.11 -40.06
N ALA A 568 30.79 16.62 -40.43
CA ALA A 568 30.17 16.99 -41.71
C ALA A 568 29.78 18.47 -41.77
N SER A 569 29.35 19.06 -40.65
CA SER A 569 29.02 20.49 -40.57
C SER A 569 30.19 21.40 -40.94
N LEU A 570 31.43 20.94 -40.69
CA LEU A 570 32.66 21.65 -41.05
C LEU A 570 33.38 21.06 -42.28
N GLY A 571 32.76 20.11 -42.97
CA GLY A 571 33.25 19.53 -44.23
C GLY A 571 34.34 18.46 -44.07
N ALA A 572 34.45 17.85 -42.89
CA ALA A 572 35.30 16.72 -42.61
C ALA A 572 34.52 15.39 -42.69
N THR A 573 35.23 14.26 -42.62
CA THR A 573 34.63 12.92 -42.58
C THR A 573 35.42 12.08 -41.59
N ARG A 574 34.74 11.64 -40.53
CA ARG A 574 35.33 10.82 -39.48
C ARG A 574 35.59 9.38 -39.96
N PRO A 575 36.70 8.75 -39.58
CA PRO A 575 36.88 7.32 -39.76
C PRO A 575 35.86 6.52 -38.93
N ALA A 576 35.24 5.50 -39.54
CA ALA A 576 34.27 4.65 -38.86
C ALA A 576 34.85 4.05 -37.56
N GLY A 577 34.04 4.08 -36.49
CA GLY A 577 34.42 3.55 -35.17
C GLY A 577 35.37 4.45 -34.34
N ALA A 578 35.70 5.66 -34.80
CA ALA A 578 36.44 6.61 -33.97
C ALA A 578 35.52 7.20 -32.88
N PRO A 579 35.81 6.99 -31.59
CA PRO A 579 34.90 7.39 -30.52
C PRO A 579 34.75 8.91 -30.47
N VAL A 580 33.54 9.37 -30.14
CA VAL A 580 33.27 10.73 -29.68
C VAL A 580 33.02 10.65 -28.18
N ARG A 581 33.65 11.53 -27.40
CA ARG A 581 33.25 11.79 -26.02
C ARG A 581 32.46 13.07 -25.96
N VAL A 582 31.43 13.09 -25.13
CA VAL A 582 30.58 14.27 -24.92
C VAL A 582 30.33 14.46 -23.44
N SER A 583 30.16 15.72 -23.05
CA SER A 583 29.70 16.11 -21.73
C SER A 583 28.88 17.39 -21.88
N VAL A 584 27.93 17.60 -20.98
CA VAL A 584 26.94 18.67 -21.08
C VAL A 584 26.82 19.43 -19.76
N VAL A 585 26.68 20.75 -19.86
CA VAL A 585 26.38 21.61 -18.73
C VAL A 585 25.28 22.60 -19.10
N ALA A 586 24.32 22.81 -18.21
CA ALA A 586 23.29 23.84 -18.39
C ALA A 586 23.91 25.24 -18.21
N ASP A 587 23.67 26.13 -19.17
CA ASP A 587 23.94 27.55 -18.98
C ASP A 587 22.82 28.16 -18.13
N GLY A 588 23.15 29.13 -17.27
CA GLY A 588 22.17 29.72 -16.34
C GLY A 588 20.98 30.45 -17.00
N ALA A 589 20.90 30.50 -18.33
CA ALA A 589 19.78 31.03 -19.10
C ALA A 589 18.82 29.93 -19.60
N GLY A 590 19.10 28.66 -19.30
CA GLY A 590 18.27 27.50 -19.63
C GLY A 590 18.73 26.74 -20.89
N GLY A 591 19.79 27.18 -21.56
CA GLY A 591 20.42 26.45 -22.66
C GLY A 591 21.45 25.42 -22.19
N PHE A 592 22.08 24.73 -23.12
CA PHE A 592 23.04 23.64 -22.86
C PHE A 592 24.32 23.87 -23.64
N VAL A 593 25.46 23.75 -22.97
CA VAL A 593 26.78 23.78 -23.59
C VAL A 593 27.36 22.37 -23.57
N VAL A 594 27.79 21.90 -24.74
CA VAL A 594 28.24 20.54 -24.97
C VAL A 594 29.68 20.56 -25.46
N SER A 595 30.59 19.92 -24.72
CA SER A 595 31.95 19.68 -25.21
C SER A 595 32.01 18.35 -25.96
N ALA A 596 32.78 18.32 -27.04
CA ALA A 596 32.98 17.10 -27.83
C ALA A 596 34.33 17.08 -28.55
N ASP A 597 34.66 15.96 -29.19
CA ASP A 597 35.83 15.81 -30.05
C ASP A 597 35.46 16.08 -31.51
N TYR A 598 36.17 16.98 -32.19
CA TYR A 598 36.01 17.25 -33.62
C TYR A 598 37.19 16.68 -34.43
N TYR A 599 36.92 15.95 -35.51
CA TYR A 599 37.94 15.44 -36.41
C TYR A 599 38.05 16.33 -37.65
N ASN A 600 39.18 17.03 -37.79
CA ASN A 600 39.36 18.01 -38.86
C ASN A 600 39.82 17.42 -40.21
N GLY A 601 39.85 16.08 -40.33
CA GLY A 601 40.38 15.35 -41.48
C GLY A 601 41.83 14.90 -41.34
N ALA A 602 42.55 15.33 -40.30
CA ALA A 602 43.92 14.94 -40.02
C ALA A 602 44.16 14.53 -38.55
N ASP A 603 43.68 15.33 -37.60
CA ASP A 603 43.77 15.11 -36.15
C ASP A 603 42.48 15.56 -35.45
N HIS A 604 42.37 15.26 -34.15
CA HIS A 604 41.24 15.64 -33.31
C HIS A 604 41.49 16.98 -32.59
N ASP A 605 40.47 17.81 -32.49
CA ASP A 605 40.47 19.10 -31.80
C ASP A 605 39.33 19.17 -30.77
N PHE A 606 39.46 20.06 -29.77
CA PHE A 606 38.35 20.33 -28.87
C PHE A 606 37.23 21.02 -29.63
N ALA A 607 35.99 20.60 -29.40
CA ALA A 607 34.79 21.26 -29.90
C ALA A 607 33.87 21.67 -28.76
N LEU A 608 33.13 22.76 -29.00
CA LEU A 608 32.08 23.26 -28.12
C LEU A 608 30.88 23.65 -28.98
N VAL A 609 29.70 23.20 -28.58
CA VAL A 609 28.43 23.53 -29.22
C VAL A 609 27.49 24.04 -28.13
N ARG A 610 26.59 24.94 -28.49
CA ARG A 610 25.54 25.41 -27.59
C ARG A 610 24.17 25.18 -28.20
N PHE A 611 23.26 24.65 -27.39
CA PHE A 611 21.85 24.51 -27.70
C PHE A 611 21.06 25.47 -26.80
N ASP A 612 19.94 25.97 -27.30
CA ASP A 612 19.00 26.71 -26.48
C ASP A 612 18.16 25.77 -25.58
N ALA A 613 17.22 26.34 -24.82
CA ALA A 613 16.40 25.58 -23.88
C ALA A 613 15.48 24.55 -24.53
N ASN A 614 15.18 24.73 -25.82
CA ASN A 614 14.34 23.84 -26.62
C ASN A 614 15.18 22.88 -27.47
N GLY A 615 16.50 22.82 -27.29
CA GLY A 615 17.35 21.90 -28.05
C GLY A 615 17.68 22.38 -29.47
N GLU A 616 17.43 23.65 -29.79
CA GLU A 616 17.83 24.22 -31.08
C GLU A 616 19.28 24.73 -31.02
N LEU A 617 20.04 24.55 -32.10
CA LEU A 617 21.44 25.00 -32.17
C LEU A 617 21.54 26.54 -32.09
N ASP A 618 22.32 27.05 -31.11
CA ASP A 618 22.61 28.47 -30.96
C ASP A 618 23.68 28.91 -31.98
N THR A 619 23.22 29.33 -33.17
CA THR A 619 24.13 29.75 -34.25
C THR A 619 24.88 31.06 -34.00
N ASP A 620 24.48 31.84 -32.99
CA ASP A 620 25.16 33.07 -32.57
C ASP A 620 26.30 32.78 -31.58
N PHE A 621 26.44 31.54 -31.11
CA PHE A 621 27.51 31.11 -30.22
C PHE A 621 28.84 30.93 -30.97
N GLY A 622 29.90 31.48 -30.38
CA GLY A 622 31.25 31.42 -30.91
C GLY A 622 31.62 32.56 -31.87
N PRO A 623 32.83 32.51 -32.46
CA PRO A 623 33.29 33.52 -33.40
C PRO A 623 32.41 33.63 -34.64
N ASP A 624 32.27 34.86 -35.16
CA ASP A 624 31.50 35.16 -36.39
C ASP A 624 31.81 34.16 -37.53
N GLY A 625 30.80 33.43 -37.99
CA GLY A 625 30.89 32.51 -39.13
C GLY A 625 31.21 31.05 -38.78
N THR A 626 31.19 30.68 -37.51
CA THR A 626 31.32 29.29 -37.04
C THR A 626 30.01 28.50 -37.03
N GLY A 627 28.85 29.18 -37.08
CA GLY A 627 27.55 28.54 -37.13
C GLY A 627 27.16 27.82 -35.84
N GLY A 628 27.67 28.28 -34.68
CA GLY A 628 27.39 27.68 -33.38
C GLY A 628 28.39 26.61 -32.92
N ILE A 629 29.37 26.25 -33.76
CA ILE A 629 30.38 25.22 -33.46
C ILE A 629 31.76 25.85 -33.29
N VAL A 630 32.26 25.89 -32.05
CA VAL A 630 33.60 26.40 -31.74
C VAL A 630 34.60 25.25 -31.74
N THR A 631 35.67 25.34 -32.53
CA THR A 631 36.76 24.37 -32.53
C THR A 631 38.06 25.03 -32.08
N THR A 632 38.81 24.36 -31.20
CA THR A 632 40.06 24.87 -30.64
C THR A 632 41.18 23.84 -30.79
N PRO A 633 42.06 24.01 -31.78
CA PRO A 633 43.25 23.17 -31.90
C PRO A 633 44.24 23.49 -30.79
N ILE A 634 44.73 22.45 -30.12
CA ILE A 634 45.78 22.55 -29.10
C ILE A 634 47.01 21.87 -29.65
N LEU A 635 48.03 22.65 -30.00
CA LEU A 635 49.16 22.16 -30.82
C LEU A 635 48.66 21.66 -32.20
N ALA A 636 49.52 21.04 -32.99
CA ALA A 636 49.15 20.45 -34.29
C ALA A 636 49.19 18.92 -34.16
N ALA A 637 48.25 18.38 -33.39
CA ALA A 637 48.21 17.00 -32.90
C ALA A 637 46.82 16.66 -32.34
N ASP A 638 46.58 15.37 -32.04
CA ASP A 638 45.30 14.90 -31.47
C ASP A 638 45.01 15.49 -30.07
N ASN A 639 43.80 16.03 -29.92
CA ASN A 639 43.24 16.59 -28.71
C ASN A 639 41.86 16.00 -28.46
N TYR A 640 41.60 15.58 -27.23
CA TYR A 640 40.33 14.98 -26.83
C TYR A 640 39.72 15.74 -25.66
N ALA A 641 38.54 16.31 -25.85
CA ALA A 641 37.73 16.92 -24.80
C ALA A 641 37.04 15.81 -23.99
N GLN A 642 36.85 16.04 -22.70
CA GLN A 642 36.30 15.02 -21.79
C GLN A 642 35.13 15.56 -20.96
N ASN A 643 35.25 16.76 -20.40
CA ASN A 643 34.23 17.32 -19.53
C ASN A 643 34.18 18.86 -19.64
N VAL A 644 33.01 19.42 -19.38
CA VAL A 644 32.72 20.85 -19.43
C VAL A 644 32.05 21.34 -18.15
N THR A 645 32.45 22.51 -17.68
CA THR A 645 31.80 23.18 -16.56
C THR A 645 31.71 24.69 -16.78
N ILE A 646 30.87 25.37 -16.01
CA ILE A 646 30.72 26.83 -16.06
C ILE A 646 31.13 27.42 -14.71
N ASP A 647 32.02 28.41 -14.71
CA ASP A 647 32.42 29.10 -13.48
C ASP A 647 31.36 30.11 -13.00
N GLY A 648 31.51 30.61 -11.76
CA GLY A 648 30.59 31.58 -11.18
C GLY A 648 30.53 32.95 -11.89
N SER A 649 31.37 33.18 -12.91
CA SER A 649 31.32 34.37 -13.78
C SER A 649 30.66 34.08 -15.13
N GLY A 650 30.24 32.84 -15.40
CA GLY A 650 29.64 32.41 -16.66
C GLY A 650 30.65 32.01 -17.74
N ASN A 651 31.94 31.88 -17.41
CA ASN A 651 32.92 31.37 -18.38
C ASN A 651 32.82 29.85 -18.47
N ILE A 652 32.99 29.32 -19.67
CA ILE A 652 32.94 27.89 -19.96
C ILE A 652 34.36 27.34 -19.88
N LEU A 653 34.56 26.26 -19.13
CA LEU A 653 35.83 25.57 -19.03
C LEU A 653 35.68 24.15 -19.55
N VAL A 654 36.51 23.79 -20.51
CA VAL A 654 36.59 22.43 -21.06
C VAL A 654 37.92 21.82 -20.66
N VAL A 655 37.88 20.60 -20.16
CA VAL A 655 39.07 19.82 -19.82
C VAL A 655 39.21 18.62 -20.73
N GLY A 656 40.45 18.20 -20.94
CA GLY A 656 40.76 16.99 -21.68
C GLY A 656 42.26 16.81 -21.83
N SER A 657 42.66 16.20 -22.93
CA SER A 657 44.05 15.80 -23.16
C SER A 657 44.56 16.26 -24.52
N THR A 658 45.82 16.69 -24.58
CA THR A 658 46.50 17.13 -25.80
C THR A 658 47.75 16.31 -26.07
N PHE A 659 47.97 15.88 -27.31
CA PHE A 659 49.16 15.13 -27.70
C PHE A 659 50.31 16.07 -28.03
N ASN A 660 51.41 16.00 -27.27
CA ASN A 660 52.58 16.86 -27.50
C ASN A 660 53.58 16.32 -28.56
N GLY A 661 53.20 15.24 -29.26
CA GLY A 661 54.06 14.51 -30.20
C GLY A 661 54.76 13.28 -29.60
N SER A 662 54.65 13.03 -28.30
CA SER A 662 55.23 11.85 -27.62
C SER A 662 54.28 11.16 -26.63
N ASN A 663 53.48 11.93 -25.89
CA ASN A 663 52.49 11.46 -24.92
C ASN A 663 51.33 12.47 -24.85
N TYR A 664 50.23 12.08 -24.20
CA TYR A 664 49.14 12.98 -23.86
C TYR A 664 49.44 13.70 -22.53
N ASP A 665 49.19 15.01 -22.53
CA ASP A 665 49.25 15.89 -21.38
C ASP A 665 47.85 16.47 -21.10
N LEU A 666 47.60 16.94 -19.88
CA LEU A 666 46.37 17.64 -19.52
C LEU A 666 46.25 18.96 -20.30
N ALA A 667 45.04 19.27 -20.76
CA ALA A 667 44.68 20.57 -21.31
C ALA A 667 43.37 21.11 -20.68
N ILE A 668 43.35 22.42 -20.42
CA ILE A 668 42.16 23.18 -20.04
C ILE A 668 42.03 24.33 -21.03
N VAL A 669 40.85 24.51 -21.60
CA VAL A 669 40.52 25.67 -22.44
C VAL A 669 39.40 26.45 -21.77
N ARG A 670 39.55 27.77 -21.67
CA ARG A 670 38.49 28.65 -21.16
C ARG A 670 37.92 29.53 -22.26
N TYR A 671 36.60 29.55 -22.35
CA TYR A 671 35.81 30.40 -23.23
C TYR A 671 34.97 31.37 -22.42
N THR A 672 34.59 32.50 -23.01
CA THR A 672 33.55 33.37 -22.48
C THR A 672 32.19 32.68 -22.58
N SER A 673 31.16 33.26 -21.98
CA SER A 673 29.76 32.79 -22.11
C SER A 673 29.26 32.73 -23.56
N ASP A 674 29.89 33.49 -24.45
CA ASP A 674 29.51 33.61 -25.86
C ASP A 674 30.38 32.70 -26.75
N GLY A 675 31.21 31.81 -26.18
CA GLY A 675 32.02 30.85 -26.93
C GLY A 675 33.34 31.40 -27.48
N GLU A 676 33.72 32.63 -27.15
CA GLU A 676 35.00 33.22 -27.55
C GLU A 676 36.13 32.76 -26.64
N LEU A 677 37.33 32.53 -27.17
CA LEU A 677 38.48 32.10 -26.37
C LEU A 677 38.91 33.20 -25.37
N ASP A 678 38.95 32.89 -24.07
CA ASP A 678 39.29 33.85 -23.03
C ASP A 678 40.80 33.95 -22.78
N THR A 679 41.44 34.84 -23.54
CA THR A 679 42.88 35.14 -23.42
C THR A 679 43.35 35.67 -22.05
N SER A 680 42.44 36.02 -21.13
CA SER A 680 42.83 36.37 -19.75
C SER A 680 43.20 35.15 -18.90
N PHE A 681 42.82 33.94 -19.33
CA PHE A 681 43.20 32.67 -18.74
C PHE A 681 44.54 32.21 -19.31
N SER A 682 45.56 31.98 -18.48
CA SER A 682 46.91 31.55 -18.88
C SER A 682 47.65 32.43 -19.90
N GLY A 683 47.03 33.54 -20.35
CA GLY A 683 47.56 34.49 -21.33
C GLY A 683 47.10 34.23 -22.78
N ASP A 684 46.57 33.05 -23.08
CA ASP A 684 46.14 32.63 -24.41
C ASP A 684 44.84 31.81 -24.40
N GLY A 685 44.20 31.62 -23.25
CA GLY A 685 42.98 30.83 -23.08
C GLY A 685 43.22 29.35 -22.81
N ILE A 686 44.47 28.88 -22.85
CA ILE A 686 44.81 27.46 -22.79
C ILE A 686 45.82 27.21 -21.66
N ALA A 687 45.53 26.29 -20.77
CA ALA A 687 46.48 25.77 -19.79
C ALA A 687 46.83 24.33 -20.14
N THR A 688 48.12 24.01 -20.25
CA THR A 688 48.59 22.63 -20.37
C THR A 688 49.50 22.25 -19.22
N LEU A 689 49.46 20.98 -18.82
CA LEU A 689 50.28 20.46 -17.74
C LEU A 689 50.70 19.02 -18.01
N ASN A 690 52.01 18.81 -17.97
CA ASN A 690 52.58 17.47 -17.85
C ASN A 690 52.63 17.13 -16.35
N VAL A 691 51.81 16.18 -15.92
CA VAL A 691 51.65 15.78 -14.52
C VAL A 691 52.84 14.91 -14.10
N VAL A 692 53.26 13.98 -14.96
CA VAL A 692 54.49 13.20 -14.76
C VAL A 692 55.41 13.23 -15.98
N SER A 693 56.69 13.52 -15.71
CA SER A 693 57.72 13.80 -16.74
C SER A 693 57.99 12.70 -17.79
N SER A 694 57.43 11.50 -17.64
CA SER A 694 57.60 10.37 -18.57
C SER A 694 56.40 9.42 -18.53
N GLY A 695 55.20 9.94 -18.81
CA GLY A 695 53.94 9.20 -18.65
C GLY A 695 52.81 9.75 -19.52
N ILE A 696 51.71 9.00 -19.64
CA ILE A 696 50.48 9.48 -20.28
C ILE A 696 49.61 10.08 -19.17
N ASP A 697 49.16 11.31 -19.37
CA ASP A 697 48.35 12.08 -18.44
C ASP A 697 47.01 12.41 -19.10
N PHE A 698 45.95 11.70 -18.70
CA PHE A 698 44.58 11.95 -19.16
C PHE A 698 43.81 12.71 -18.10
N ALA A 699 43.29 13.89 -18.42
CA ALA A 699 42.33 14.59 -17.56
C ALA A 699 40.91 14.17 -17.93
N HIS A 700 40.07 13.89 -16.93
CA HIS A 700 38.70 13.39 -17.15
C HIS A 700 37.62 14.32 -16.58
N ASP A 701 37.91 15.06 -15.51
CA ASP A 701 36.89 15.88 -14.86
C ASP A 701 37.43 17.22 -14.36
N ILE A 702 36.56 18.22 -14.33
CA ILE A 702 36.84 19.61 -13.98
C ILE A 702 35.72 20.19 -13.13
N VAL A 703 36.09 20.80 -12.00
CA VAL A 703 35.13 21.47 -11.11
C VAL A 703 35.61 22.89 -10.83
N ALA A 704 34.77 23.87 -11.14
CA ALA A 704 35.01 25.26 -10.80
C ALA A 704 34.46 25.58 -9.40
N THR A 705 35.33 26.09 -8.51
CA THR A 705 34.96 26.47 -7.13
C THR A 705 35.35 27.92 -6.84
N PRO A 706 34.82 28.54 -5.76
CA PRO A 706 35.29 29.84 -5.31
C PRO A 706 36.79 29.87 -4.94
N ALA A 707 37.38 28.72 -4.61
CA ALA A 707 38.80 28.60 -4.25
C ALA A 707 39.72 28.47 -5.48
N GLY A 708 39.18 28.12 -6.64
CA GLY A 708 39.92 27.84 -7.86
C GLY A 708 39.27 26.76 -8.71
N ILE A 709 39.97 26.35 -9.76
CA ILE A 709 39.55 25.31 -10.70
C ILE A 709 40.30 24.02 -10.34
N LEU A 710 39.57 22.96 -10.06
CA LEU A 710 40.11 21.63 -9.81
C LEU A 710 40.02 20.81 -11.09
N VAL A 711 41.06 20.02 -11.35
CA VAL A 711 41.06 19.03 -12.43
C VAL A 711 41.53 17.70 -11.87
N SER A 712 40.86 16.61 -12.25
CA SER A 712 41.28 15.25 -11.90
C SER A 712 41.47 14.38 -13.13
N GLY A 713 42.20 13.29 -12.95
CA GLY A 713 42.40 12.30 -14.00
C GLY A 713 43.46 11.28 -13.65
N THR A 714 44.03 10.69 -14.69
CA THR A 714 44.95 9.57 -14.60
C THR A 714 46.34 9.94 -15.11
N ALA A 715 47.35 9.82 -14.25
CA ALA A 715 48.75 10.05 -14.58
C ALA A 715 49.55 8.75 -14.39
N SER A 716 49.90 8.09 -15.50
CA SER A 716 50.63 6.80 -15.51
C SER A 716 50.04 5.72 -14.60
N GLY A 717 48.71 5.58 -14.62
CA GLY A 717 47.98 4.60 -13.81
C GLY A 717 47.80 4.98 -12.34
N ASN A 718 47.97 6.27 -11.99
CA ASN A 718 47.68 6.81 -10.67
C ASN A 718 46.63 7.90 -10.81
N PHE A 719 45.82 8.11 -9.77
CA PHE A 719 44.92 9.27 -9.76
C PHE A 719 45.77 10.53 -9.57
N PHE A 720 45.37 11.63 -10.20
CA PHE A 720 45.88 12.94 -9.85
C PHE A 720 44.75 13.95 -9.63
N VAL A 721 45.06 14.97 -8.83
CA VAL A 721 44.26 16.20 -8.70
C VAL A 721 45.20 17.38 -8.83
N ALA A 722 44.87 18.34 -9.68
CA ALA A 722 45.58 19.60 -9.81
C ALA A 722 44.64 20.77 -9.52
N ARG A 723 45.17 21.85 -8.91
CA ARG A 723 44.40 23.08 -8.69
C ARG A 723 45.01 24.24 -9.45
N TYR A 724 44.16 24.98 -10.15
CA TYR A 724 44.47 26.23 -10.83
C TYR A 724 43.75 27.38 -10.15
N THR A 725 44.38 28.54 -10.17
CA THR A 725 43.71 29.80 -9.88
C THR A 725 42.68 30.12 -10.97
N SER A 726 41.74 31.01 -10.69
CA SER A 726 40.80 31.51 -11.71
C SER A 726 41.46 32.26 -12.88
N ALA A 727 42.78 32.51 -12.84
CA ALA A 727 43.53 33.08 -13.96
C ALA A 727 44.24 32.00 -14.79
N GLY A 728 44.05 30.71 -14.52
CA GLY A 728 44.69 29.60 -15.24
C GLY A 728 46.13 29.32 -14.81
N VAL A 729 46.60 29.97 -13.74
CA VAL A 729 47.92 29.69 -13.18
C VAL A 729 47.81 28.56 -12.15
N LEU A 730 48.68 27.55 -12.24
CA LEU A 730 48.77 26.45 -11.28
C LEU A 730 48.96 26.98 -9.85
N ASP A 731 48.13 26.51 -8.92
CA ASP A 731 48.13 26.96 -7.53
C ASP A 731 49.11 26.15 -6.68
N LEU A 732 50.31 26.69 -6.51
CA LEU A 732 51.39 26.09 -5.73
C LEU A 732 51.10 26.01 -4.20
N THR A 733 49.96 26.50 -3.72
CA THR A 733 49.55 26.28 -2.32
C THR A 733 48.83 24.95 -2.12
N PHE A 734 48.43 24.28 -3.21
CA PHE A 734 47.78 22.98 -3.21
C PHE A 734 48.78 21.83 -3.25
N GLY A 735 48.39 20.67 -2.71
CA GLY A 735 49.14 19.40 -2.84
C GLY A 735 50.48 19.33 -2.10
N GLY A 736 50.81 20.34 -1.30
CA GLY A 736 52.08 20.40 -0.56
C GLY A 736 53.18 21.23 -1.22
N GLY A 737 52.88 21.97 -2.30
CA GLY A 737 53.77 23.02 -2.81
C GLY A 737 53.97 23.07 -4.33
N ASP A 738 53.50 22.06 -5.05
CA ASP A 738 53.66 21.89 -6.50
C ASP A 738 52.33 22.00 -7.26
N GLY A 739 51.21 22.14 -6.55
CA GLY A 739 49.88 22.32 -7.12
C GLY A 739 49.22 21.05 -7.63
N ILE A 740 49.84 19.88 -7.39
CA ILE A 740 49.44 18.58 -7.90
C ILE A 740 49.48 17.56 -6.77
N VAL A 741 48.54 16.63 -6.77
CA VAL A 741 48.51 15.48 -5.88
C VAL A 741 48.42 14.23 -6.72
N THR A 742 49.23 13.22 -6.45
CA THR A 742 49.13 11.91 -7.12
C THR A 742 48.92 10.79 -6.09
N THR A 743 47.94 9.93 -6.31
CA THR A 743 47.58 8.82 -5.42
C THR A 743 47.74 7.49 -6.14
N SER A 744 48.56 6.60 -5.56
CA SER A 744 48.92 5.31 -6.15
C SER A 744 48.30 4.14 -5.39
N PHE A 745 47.93 3.09 -6.12
CA PHE A 745 47.19 1.93 -5.59
C PHE A 745 47.97 0.60 -5.66
N ASN A 746 49.27 0.64 -5.94
CA ASN A 746 50.10 -0.56 -6.22
C ASN A 746 49.58 -1.42 -7.39
N GLY A 747 48.84 -0.80 -8.30
CA GLY A 747 48.27 -1.34 -9.52
C GLY A 747 47.88 -0.17 -10.43
N ALA A 748 47.49 -0.46 -11.69
CA ALA A 748 47.00 0.58 -12.58
C ALA A 748 45.60 1.00 -12.14
N GLY A 749 45.40 2.29 -11.88
CA GLY A 749 44.09 2.90 -11.65
C GLY A 749 43.80 4.06 -12.59
N SER A 750 42.52 4.33 -12.79
CA SER A 750 42.01 5.42 -13.61
C SER A 750 40.92 6.20 -12.88
N ALA A 751 41.08 7.52 -12.75
CA ALA A 751 40.08 8.41 -12.14
C ALA A 751 39.13 8.94 -13.22
N TYR A 752 37.84 9.03 -12.92
CA TYR A 752 36.81 9.52 -13.85
C TYR A 752 35.98 10.64 -13.25
N GLY A 753 35.32 10.42 -12.12
CA GLY A 753 34.44 11.42 -11.50
C GLY A 753 35.12 12.19 -10.37
N MET A 754 34.78 13.45 -10.20
CA MET A 754 35.21 14.32 -9.12
C MET A 754 34.05 15.21 -8.65
N THR A 755 33.91 15.34 -7.34
CA THR A 755 32.99 16.31 -6.74
C THR A 755 33.60 16.97 -5.53
N VAL A 756 33.03 18.10 -5.12
CA VAL A 756 33.48 18.87 -3.96
C VAL A 756 32.33 18.96 -2.97
N THR A 757 32.57 18.52 -1.74
CA THR A 757 31.57 18.57 -0.67
C THR A 757 31.25 20.02 -0.29
N SER A 758 30.15 20.24 0.41
CA SER A 758 29.78 21.57 0.94
C SER A 758 30.81 22.14 1.93
N THR A 759 31.60 21.28 2.56
CA THR A 759 32.71 21.61 3.48
C THR A 759 34.05 21.82 2.76
N GLY A 760 34.12 21.52 1.46
CA GLY A 760 35.27 21.77 0.60
C GLY A 760 36.27 20.62 0.48
N GLU A 761 35.95 19.43 1.02
CA GLU A 761 36.69 18.22 0.67
C GLU A 761 36.45 17.84 -0.79
N ILE A 762 37.44 17.20 -1.40
CA ILE A 762 37.44 16.79 -2.80
C ILE A 762 37.34 15.27 -2.83
N LEU A 763 36.31 14.76 -3.48
CA LEU A 763 36.09 13.34 -3.70
C LEU A 763 36.42 13.01 -5.14
N VAL A 764 37.19 11.94 -5.36
CA VAL A 764 37.53 11.45 -6.71
C VAL A 764 37.22 9.96 -6.77
N SER A 765 36.36 9.57 -7.71
CA SER A 765 36.02 8.18 -8.00
C SER A 765 36.73 7.68 -9.26
N GLY A 766 36.90 6.37 -9.33
CA GLY A 766 37.47 5.67 -10.47
C GLY A 766 37.64 4.19 -10.15
N PHE A 767 38.51 3.51 -10.87
CA PHE A 767 38.79 2.10 -10.62
C PHE A 767 40.28 1.82 -10.51
N ALA A 768 40.65 0.72 -9.86
CA ALA A 768 42.04 0.27 -9.80
C ALA A 768 42.17 -1.26 -9.83
N ALA A 769 43.24 -1.76 -10.45
CA ALA A 769 43.59 -3.18 -10.47
C ALA A 769 44.36 -3.57 -9.19
N LEU A 770 43.67 -3.97 -8.12
CA LEU A 770 44.25 -4.20 -6.78
C LEU A 770 44.75 -5.64 -6.54
N GLY A 771 44.73 -6.49 -7.59
CA GLY A 771 45.22 -7.87 -7.56
C GLY A 771 44.08 -8.89 -7.45
N GLY A 772 44.08 -9.92 -8.31
CA GLY A 772 42.99 -10.91 -8.38
C GLY A 772 42.48 -11.20 -9.80
N GLY A 773 42.86 -10.36 -10.79
CA GLY A 773 42.51 -10.55 -12.19
C GLY A 773 41.47 -9.55 -12.75
N GLY A 774 41.00 -8.59 -11.93
CA GLY A 774 40.03 -7.56 -12.32
C GLY A 774 40.33 -6.16 -11.76
N THR A 775 39.38 -5.25 -11.92
CA THR A 775 39.38 -3.86 -11.40
C THR A 775 38.27 -3.67 -10.38
N ASP A 776 38.54 -2.93 -9.31
CA ASP A 776 37.57 -2.61 -8.25
C ASP A 776 37.20 -1.11 -8.27
N PHE A 777 36.03 -0.74 -7.74
CA PHE A 777 35.68 0.66 -7.48
C PHE A 777 36.65 1.27 -6.46
N VAL A 778 37.07 2.51 -6.69
CA VAL A 778 37.95 3.27 -5.82
C VAL A 778 37.38 4.66 -5.62
N LEU A 779 37.33 5.09 -4.35
CA LEU A 779 36.97 6.44 -3.95
C LEU A 779 38.08 7.01 -3.06
N VAL A 780 38.57 8.20 -3.40
CA VAL A 780 39.62 8.89 -2.64
C VAL A 780 39.11 10.25 -2.17
N GLN A 781 39.36 10.58 -0.91
CA GLN A 781 39.05 11.90 -0.36
C GLN A 781 40.33 12.70 -0.08
N TYR A 782 40.31 13.97 -0.51
CA TYR A 782 41.34 14.95 -0.21
C TYR A 782 40.70 16.12 0.55
N THR A 783 41.46 16.71 1.46
CA THR A 783 41.14 18.01 2.06
C THR A 783 41.11 19.10 0.99
N ALA A 784 40.47 20.25 1.28
CA ALA A 784 40.47 21.43 0.41
C ALA A 784 41.87 21.93 -0.01
N GLY A 785 42.91 21.57 0.76
CA GLY A 785 44.32 21.90 0.46
C GLY A 785 45.05 20.89 -0.43
N GLY A 786 44.39 19.79 -0.83
CA GLY A 786 45.01 18.72 -1.62
C GLY A 786 45.87 17.78 -0.80
N VAL A 787 45.67 17.69 0.52
CA VAL A 787 46.26 16.63 1.33
C VAL A 787 45.24 15.52 1.47
N ILE A 788 45.66 14.25 1.28
CA ILE A 788 44.78 13.09 1.47
C ILE A 788 44.16 13.10 2.87
N ASP A 789 42.84 12.91 2.96
CA ASP A 789 42.16 12.88 4.26
C ASP A 789 42.28 11.49 4.88
N THR A 790 43.22 11.33 5.81
CA THR A 790 43.47 10.03 6.45
C THR A 790 42.34 9.55 7.35
N THR A 791 41.33 10.37 7.63
CA THR A 791 40.17 10.01 8.45
C THR A 791 39.05 9.35 7.65
N PHE A 792 39.09 9.46 6.32
CA PHE A 792 38.15 8.83 5.40
C PHE A 792 38.61 7.43 5.00
N GLY A 793 37.73 6.44 5.07
CA GLY A 793 38.02 5.06 4.70
C GLY A 793 39.30 4.52 5.34
N THR A 794 40.16 3.88 4.53
CA THR A 794 41.48 3.41 4.97
C THR A 794 42.58 4.33 4.43
N ASN A 795 43.02 5.28 5.27
CA ASN A 795 44.03 6.30 4.91
C ASN A 795 43.62 7.20 3.72
N GLY A 796 42.34 7.55 3.64
CA GLY A 796 41.76 8.41 2.60
C GLY A 796 41.32 7.68 1.34
N ILE A 797 41.41 6.35 1.32
CA ILE A 797 41.05 5.51 0.17
C ILE A 797 40.01 4.49 0.61
N VAL A 798 38.97 4.34 -0.19
CA VAL A 798 37.97 3.28 -0.12
C VAL A 798 38.07 2.46 -1.39
N THR A 799 38.04 1.14 -1.24
CA THR A 799 38.09 0.18 -2.35
C THR A 799 36.96 -0.82 -2.16
N THR A 800 36.07 -0.91 -3.14
CA THR A 800 34.82 -1.68 -3.02
C THR A 800 34.74 -2.74 -4.12
N PRO A 801 34.93 -4.02 -3.79
CA PRO A 801 34.77 -5.11 -4.74
C PRO A 801 33.27 -5.38 -4.94
N LEU A 802 32.79 -5.42 -6.19
CA LEU A 802 31.38 -5.68 -6.48
C LEU A 802 31.11 -7.13 -6.91
N ALA A 803 32.02 -8.08 -6.67
CA ALA A 803 31.87 -9.50 -7.06
C ALA A 803 31.88 -9.77 -8.58
N GLY A 804 32.56 -8.92 -9.37
CA GLY A 804 32.80 -9.10 -10.81
C GLY A 804 34.27 -9.38 -11.16
N THR A 805 34.59 -9.29 -12.45
CA THR A 805 35.98 -9.27 -12.95
C THR A 805 36.38 -7.93 -13.57
N SER A 806 35.43 -7.01 -13.71
CA SER A 806 35.59 -5.70 -14.34
C SER A 806 34.60 -4.75 -13.69
N GLU A 807 35.03 -4.02 -12.68
CA GLU A 807 34.24 -2.95 -12.08
C GLU A 807 34.81 -1.59 -12.47
N PHE A 808 33.96 -0.71 -13.00
CA PHE A 808 34.32 0.64 -13.44
C PHE A 808 33.39 1.66 -12.79
N SER A 809 33.93 2.68 -12.12
CA SER A 809 33.11 3.83 -11.69
C SER A 809 33.39 5.05 -12.55
N PHE A 810 32.34 5.75 -12.96
CA PHE A 810 32.42 6.88 -13.89
C PHE A 810 32.02 8.21 -13.26
N SER A 811 31.06 8.22 -12.33
CA SER A 811 30.56 9.46 -11.72
C SER A 811 30.44 9.36 -10.20
N VAL A 812 30.49 10.51 -9.53
CA VAL A 812 30.36 10.65 -8.07
C VAL A 812 29.60 11.92 -7.73
N THR A 813 28.66 11.81 -6.79
CA THR A 813 27.91 12.96 -6.27
C THR A 813 27.72 12.84 -4.76
N THR A 814 27.29 13.93 -4.12
CA THR A 814 27.04 13.99 -2.67
C THR A 814 25.59 14.33 -2.38
N LEU A 815 25.04 13.68 -1.36
CA LEU A 815 23.69 13.89 -0.85
C LEU A 815 23.66 15.01 0.20
N GLY A 816 22.46 15.52 0.50
CA GLY A 816 22.28 16.64 1.45
C GLY A 816 22.65 16.31 2.90
N ASP A 817 22.69 15.03 3.26
CA ASP A 817 23.15 14.50 4.55
C ASP A 817 24.69 14.31 4.62
N GLY A 818 25.40 14.47 3.50
CA GLY A 818 26.84 14.29 3.38
C GLY A 818 27.25 12.91 2.89
N ASP A 819 26.30 12.01 2.60
CA ASP A 819 26.59 10.71 2.01
C ASP A 819 26.98 10.85 0.53
N ILE A 820 27.59 9.80 0.00
CA ILE A 820 28.28 9.81 -1.29
C ILE A 820 27.70 8.71 -2.15
N ILE A 821 27.30 9.05 -3.37
CA ILE A 821 26.85 8.10 -4.39
C ILE A 821 27.92 8.02 -5.46
N VAL A 822 28.31 6.80 -5.81
CA VAL A 822 29.21 6.50 -6.94
C VAL A 822 28.47 5.62 -7.93
N ALA A 823 28.44 6.04 -9.19
CA ALA A 823 27.81 5.32 -10.29
C ALA A 823 28.82 4.74 -11.27
N GLY A 824 28.49 3.59 -11.85
CA GLY A 824 29.36 2.89 -12.78
C GLY A 824 28.77 1.58 -13.32
N ALA A 825 29.65 0.60 -13.52
CA ALA A 825 29.31 -0.72 -14.01
C ALA A 825 30.00 -1.83 -13.20
N GLN A 826 29.25 -2.90 -12.94
CA GLN A 826 29.75 -4.19 -12.48
C GLN A 826 29.62 -5.19 -13.63
N GLY A 827 30.75 -5.57 -14.25
CA GLY A 827 30.74 -6.44 -15.42
C GLY A 827 30.04 -5.75 -16.60
N SER A 828 28.86 -6.23 -16.94
CA SER A 828 28.02 -5.67 -18.00
C SER A 828 26.75 -5.01 -17.46
N ASN A 829 26.68 -4.70 -16.15
CA ASN A 829 25.46 -4.21 -15.51
C ASN A 829 25.71 -2.87 -14.81
N PHE A 830 24.70 -1.99 -14.75
CA PHE A 830 24.66 -0.75 -13.99
C PHE A 830 24.94 -1.03 -12.52
N ALA A 831 25.75 -0.18 -11.90
CA ALA A 831 26.04 -0.30 -10.47
C ALA A 831 26.07 1.07 -9.78
N LEU A 832 25.42 1.14 -8.62
CA LEU A 832 25.52 2.25 -7.67
C LEU A 832 26.09 1.76 -6.35
N VAL A 833 26.94 2.57 -5.74
CA VAL A 833 27.44 2.33 -4.38
C VAL A 833 27.23 3.57 -3.54
N ARG A 834 26.62 3.41 -2.36
CA ARG A 834 26.46 4.48 -1.37
C ARG A 834 27.44 4.32 -0.23
N TYR A 835 28.13 5.41 0.10
CA TYR A 835 29.03 5.51 1.24
C TYR A 835 28.53 6.58 2.20
N ASN A 836 28.71 6.35 3.50
CA ASN A 836 28.61 7.40 4.50
C ASN A 836 29.69 8.46 4.27
N SER A 837 29.50 9.65 4.85
CA SER A 837 30.50 10.74 4.81
C SER A 837 31.92 10.37 5.28
N ASP A 838 32.09 9.30 6.07
CA ASP A 838 33.40 8.79 6.53
C ASP A 838 34.02 7.73 5.59
N GLY A 839 33.35 7.37 4.50
CA GLY A 839 33.79 6.40 3.50
C GLY A 839 33.46 4.95 3.82
N THR A 840 32.75 4.67 4.92
CA THR A 840 32.18 3.34 5.15
C THR A 840 30.96 3.12 4.26
N LEU A 841 30.64 1.88 3.89
CA LEU A 841 29.42 1.58 3.12
C LEU A 841 28.17 1.89 3.95
N ASP A 842 27.18 2.53 3.34
CA ASP A 842 25.87 2.70 3.93
C ASP A 842 25.04 1.43 3.70
N THR A 843 24.92 0.60 4.72
CA THR A 843 24.22 -0.69 4.62
C THR A 843 22.71 -0.56 4.47
N SER A 844 22.13 0.65 4.62
CA SER A 844 20.70 0.89 4.42
C SER A 844 20.31 1.07 2.95
N PHE A 845 21.30 1.22 2.06
CA PHE A 845 21.10 1.41 0.63
C PHE A 845 21.24 0.10 -0.13
N GLY A 846 20.21 -0.31 -0.88
CA GLY A 846 20.22 -1.53 -1.67
C GLY A 846 20.66 -2.77 -0.89
N ASN A 847 21.46 -3.62 -1.53
CA ASN A 847 22.03 -4.81 -0.90
C ASN A 847 23.34 -4.49 -0.18
N GLY A 848 23.25 -3.89 1.00
CA GLY A 848 24.40 -3.63 1.87
C GLY A 848 25.33 -2.50 1.37
N GLY A 849 24.73 -1.47 0.77
CA GLY A 849 25.41 -0.30 0.21
C GLY A 849 25.60 -0.35 -1.30
N ILE A 850 25.15 -1.42 -1.95
CA ILE A 850 25.35 -1.68 -3.38
C ILE A 850 24.00 -1.96 -4.05
N VAL A 851 23.77 -1.30 -5.17
CA VAL A 851 22.69 -1.62 -6.12
C VAL A 851 23.33 -2.03 -7.43
N VAL A 852 22.86 -3.15 -7.98
CA VAL A 852 23.20 -3.59 -9.34
C VAL A 852 21.89 -3.75 -10.07
N THR A 853 21.77 -3.10 -11.21
CA THR A 853 20.57 -3.13 -12.05
C THR A 853 20.97 -3.73 -13.38
N ASP A 854 20.24 -4.74 -13.82
CA ASP A 854 20.41 -5.37 -15.13
C ASP A 854 19.29 -4.85 -16.03
N LEU A 855 19.67 -4.18 -17.12
CA LEU A 855 18.72 -3.57 -18.06
C LEU A 855 18.42 -4.50 -19.25
N GLY A 856 18.76 -5.79 -19.16
CA GLY A 856 18.49 -6.80 -20.18
C GLY A 856 19.55 -6.90 -21.29
N ALA A 857 20.55 -6.02 -21.27
CA ALA A 857 21.67 -5.99 -22.21
C ALA A 857 22.95 -5.54 -21.48
N ALA A 858 24.05 -5.29 -22.21
CA ALA A 858 25.23 -4.71 -21.58
C ALA A 858 25.00 -3.23 -21.27
N ASP A 859 25.09 -2.86 -20.01
CA ASP A 859 24.76 -1.54 -19.51
C ASP A 859 25.84 -0.92 -18.60
N ALA A 860 26.01 0.40 -18.69
CA ALA A 860 26.91 1.19 -17.84
C ALA A 860 26.35 2.57 -17.46
N ALA A 861 26.38 2.91 -16.16
CA ALA A 861 25.97 4.21 -15.64
C ALA A 861 27.12 5.23 -15.71
N TYR A 862 27.01 6.22 -16.59
CA TYR A 862 28.08 7.21 -16.82
C TYR A 862 27.93 8.48 -15.99
N SER A 863 26.70 8.89 -15.66
CA SER A 863 26.43 10.11 -14.91
C SER A 863 25.34 9.90 -13.85
N VAL A 864 25.50 10.53 -12.69
CA VAL A 864 24.53 10.49 -11.59
C VAL A 864 24.35 11.87 -10.98
N THR A 865 23.10 12.24 -10.72
CA THR A 865 22.75 13.45 -10.00
C THR A 865 21.68 13.19 -8.95
N VAL A 866 21.51 14.14 -8.04
CA VAL A 866 20.46 14.13 -7.03
C VAL A 866 19.39 15.13 -7.46
N THR A 867 18.16 14.67 -7.58
CA THR A 867 17.01 15.52 -7.93
C THR A 867 16.51 16.30 -6.71
N THR A 868 15.68 17.32 -6.94
CA THR A 868 15.20 18.23 -5.88
C THR A 868 14.31 17.55 -4.83
N ASP A 869 13.71 16.41 -5.15
CA ASP A 869 12.95 15.54 -4.25
C ASP A 869 13.83 14.53 -3.50
N GLY A 870 15.16 14.57 -3.68
CA GLY A 870 16.11 13.72 -2.98
C GLY A 870 16.29 12.33 -3.58
N LYS A 871 15.74 12.07 -4.78
CA LYS A 871 15.95 10.84 -5.53
C LYS A 871 17.24 10.91 -6.36
N LEU A 872 17.70 9.76 -6.83
CA LEU A 872 18.89 9.64 -7.66
C LEU A 872 18.46 9.48 -9.12
N LEU A 873 18.99 10.32 -9.99
CA LEU A 873 18.79 10.20 -11.43
C LEU A 873 20.11 9.83 -12.08
N VAL A 874 20.11 8.73 -12.84
CA VAL A 874 21.30 8.11 -13.41
C VAL A 874 21.11 8.03 -14.92
N ALA A 875 22.12 8.46 -15.67
CA ALA A 875 22.15 8.34 -17.12
C ALA A 875 23.32 7.48 -17.58
N GLY A 876 23.11 6.73 -18.65
CA GLY A 876 24.10 5.85 -19.23
C GLY A 876 23.66 5.30 -20.59
N GLY A 877 24.06 4.06 -20.87
CA GLY A 877 23.56 3.33 -22.03
C GLY A 877 23.35 1.85 -21.74
N SER A 878 22.42 1.23 -22.48
CA SER A 878 22.10 -0.20 -22.41
C SER A 878 21.92 -0.74 -23.83
N GLY A 879 22.59 -1.82 -24.19
CA GLY A 879 22.31 -2.51 -25.47
C GLY A 879 22.63 -1.74 -26.76
N GLY A 880 23.19 -0.54 -26.65
CA GLY A 880 23.33 0.38 -27.78
C GLY A 880 22.25 1.47 -27.81
N ASP A 881 21.52 1.68 -26.72
CA ASP A 881 20.54 2.75 -26.53
C ASP A 881 20.95 3.68 -25.39
N PHE A 882 20.37 4.88 -25.35
CA PHE A 882 20.42 5.72 -24.15
C PHE A 882 19.64 5.03 -23.03
N ALA A 883 20.13 5.13 -21.80
CA ALA A 883 19.43 4.60 -20.63
C ALA A 883 19.38 5.65 -19.52
N VAL A 884 18.20 5.82 -18.93
CA VAL A 884 17.96 6.67 -17.76
C VAL A 884 17.28 5.83 -16.69
N VAL A 885 17.81 5.86 -15.48
CA VAL A 885 17.25 5.11 -14.35
C VAL A 885 17.10 6.05 -13.16
N ARG A 886 15.94 5.99 -12.49
CA ARG A 886 15.68 6.76 -11.28
C ARG A 886 15.51 5.85 -10.08
N TYR A 887 16.20 6.17 -9.00
CA TYR A 887 16.16 5.43 -7.75
C TYR A 887 15.67 6.31 -6.60
N ASN A 888 14.95 5.71 -5.66
CA ASN A 888 14.69 6.30 -4.36
C ASN A 888 15.98 6.44 -3.55
N ALA A 889 15.93 7.22 -2.47
CA ALA A 889 17.09 7.45 -1.61
C ALA A 889 17.65 6.16 -0.96
N ASP A 890 16.85 5.12 -0.83
CA ASP A 890 17.25 3.79 -0.31
C ASP A 890 17.82 2.86 -1.39
N GLY A 891 17.88 3.29 -2.65
CA GLY A 891 18.41 2.51 -3.76
C GLY A 891 17.40 1.56 -4.41
N SER A 892 16.14 1.55 -3.96
CA SER A 892 15.05 0.93 -4.72
C SER A 892 14.73 1.74 -5.98
N LEU A 893 14.22 1.09 -7.03
CA LEU A 893 13.80 1.77 -8.25
C LEU A 893 12.56 2.65 -7.99
N ASP A 894 12.50 3.81 -8.62
CA ASP A 894 11.38 4.75 -8.50
C ASP A 894 10.27 4.38 -9.47
N THR A 895 9.32 3.56 -9.02
CA THR A 895 8.18 3.09 -9.82
C THR A 895 7.14 4.16 -10.18
N SER A 896 7.40 5.44 -9.82
CA SER A 896 6.60 6.58 -10.27
C SER A 896 7.20 7.30 -11.48
N PHE A 897 8.38 6.87 -11.92
CA PHE A 897 9.08 7.40 -13.07
C PHE A 897 8.65 6.67 -14.34
N ASP A 898 8.41 7.40 -15.42
CA ASP A 898 7.82 6.97 -16.68
C ASP A 898 6.41 6.38 -16.54
N SER A 899 5.56 7.06 -15.74
CA SER A 899 4.21 6.59 -15.41
C SER A 899 3.20 6.61 -16.56
N ASP A 900 3.59 7.00 -17.77
CA ASP A 900 2.72 6.95 -18.95
C ASP A 900 3.11 5.79 -19.88
N ASN A 901 4.29 5.21 -19.68
CA ASN A 901 4.75 3.97 -20.31
C ASN A 901 4.57 2.76 -19.35
N LEU A 902 3.62 2.90 -18.43
CA LEU A 902 3.19 1.86 -17.49
C LEU A 902 2.77 0.61 -18.26
N ARG A 903 3.66 -0.36 -18.32
CA ARG A 903 3.27 -1.71 -18.67
C ARG A 903 2.66 -2.35 -17.43
N LEU A 904 1.52 -2.99 -17.57
CA LEU A 904 1.09 -3.90 -16.52
C LEU A 904 2.03 -5.12 -16.51
N SER A 905 2.17 -5.79 -15.37
CA SER A 905 3.04 -6.96 -15.21
C SER A 905 2.60 -8.20 -16.00
N ASP A 906 1.59 -8.02 -16.83
CA ASP A 906 0.94 -8.98 -17.71
C ASP A 906 0.99 -8.54 -19.19
N GLU A 907 1.81 -7.53 -19.56
CA GLU A 907 1.93 -7.06 -20.95
C GLU A 907 3.37 -7.10 -21.49
N ALA A 908 3.58 -7.59 -22.72
CA ALA A 908 4.87 -7.54 -23.42
C ALA A 908 4.73 -7.20 -24.91
N ASP A 909 5.59 -6.31 -25.41
CA ASP A 909 5.68 -5.95 -26.83
C ASP A 909 7.01 -6.48 -27.36
N LEU A 910 6.96 -7.22 -28.46
CA LEU A 910 8.09 -7.94 -29.02
C LEU A 910 8.20 -7.60 -30.51
N ALA A 911 9.42 -7.38 -30.98
CA ALA A 911 9.71 -7.41 -32.40
C ALA A 911 9.97 -8.85 -32.84
N GLU A 912 9.47 -9.23 -34.00
CA GLU A 912 9.86 -10.45 -34.71
C GLU A 912 11.39 -10.39 -35.02
N THR A 913 12.14 -11.50 -34.91
CA THR A 913 13.63 -11.48 -34.99
C THR A 913 14.28 -12.71 -35.65
N ASP A 914 13.60 -13.46 -36.52
CA ASP A 914 14.12 -14.69 -37.16
C ASP A 914 14.57 -15.77 -36.12
N ALA A 915 14.19 -15.57 -34.86
CA ALA A 915 14.62 -16.30 -33.67
C ALA A 915 13.47 -16.42 -32.65
N PRO A 916 13.58 -17.34 -31.66
CA PRO A 916 12.56 -17.47 -30.63
C PRO A 916 12.36 -16.18 -29.85
N LEU A 917 11.10 -15.79 -29.68
CA LEU A 917 10.68 -14.63 -28.92
C LEU A 917 10.40 -15.04 -27.49
N THR A 918 10.94 -14.29 -26.53
CA THR A 918 10.77 -14.58 -25.10
C THR A 918 10.34 -13.34 -24.33
N ALA A 919 9.44 -13.50 -23.37
CA ALA A 919 9.07 -12.47 -22.40
C ALA A 919 8.72 -13.12 -21.06
N SER A 920 8.70 -12.34 -19.97
CA SER A 920 8.28 -12.84 -18.66
C SER A 920 7.70 -11.74 -17.80
N GLY A 921 6.89 -12.12 -16.82
CA GLY A 921 6.32 -11.23 -15.82
C GLY A 921 5.72 -12.02 -14.66
N SER A 922 4.87 -11.37 -13.86
CA SER A 922 4.25 -12.04 -12.71
C SER A 922 2.97 -11.38 -12.25
N PHE A 923 2.13 -12.14 -11.55
CA PHE A 923 0.97 -11.65 -10.83
C PHE A 923 1.15 -11.78 -9.32
N ALA A 924 0.57 -10.85 -8.56
CA ALA A 924 0.36 -11.03 -7.14
C ALA A 924 -0.92 -11.87 -6.93
N VAL A 925 -0.82 -12.90 -6.10
CA VAL A 925 -1.92 -13.81 -5.78
C VAL A 925 -2.14 -13.78 -4.28
N ALA A 926 -3.39 -13.67 -3.85
CA ALA A 926 -3.75 -13.74 -2.44
C ALA A 926 -5.00 -14.57 -2.22
N ASP A 927 -5.03 -15.28 -1.10
CA ASP A 927 -6.16 -16.08 -0.65
C ASP A 927 -6.30 -15.90 0.85
N VAL A 928 -7.51 -15.61 1.30
CA VAL A 928 -7.77 -15.33 2.72
C VAL A 928 -7.90 -16.62 3.52
N ASP A 929 -8.27 -17.74 2.88
CA ASP A 929 -8.39 -19.05 3.48
C ASP A 929 -7.01 -19.66 3.75
N THR A 930 -6.56 -19.61 5.02
CA THR A 930 -5.18 -19.96 5.39
C THR A 930 -4.82 -21.44 5.23
N SER A 931 -5.79 -22.30 4.93
CA SER A 931 -5.59 -23.73 4.72
C SER A 931 -5.54 -24.13 3.24
N ASP A 932 -5.85 -23.19 2.34
CA ASP A 932 -6.02 -23.46 0.92
C ASP A 932 -4.67 -23.52 0.19
N GLU A 933 -4.64 -24.29 -0.90
CA GLU A 933 -3.48 -24.39 -1.79
C GLU A 933 -3.85 -23.81 -3.16
N VAL A 934 -3.35 -22.62 -3.44
CA VAL A 934 -3.64 -21.96 -4.73
C VAL A 934 -2.65 -22.42 -5.79
N THR A 935 -3.14 -22.81 -6.96
CA THR A 935 -2.32 -23.17 -8.13
C THR A 935 -2.72 -22.34 -9.35
N GLY A 936 -1.75 -21.99 -10.20
CA GLY A 936 -1.99 -21.23 -11.42
C GLY A 936 -1.89 -22.08 -12.70
N ALA A 937 -2.65 -21.72 -13.73
CA ALA A 937 -2.59 -22.33 -15.05
C ALA A 937 -2.97 -21.35 -16.17
N VAL A 938 -2.38 -21.53 -17.36
CA VAL A 938 -2.84 -20.87 -18.59
C VAL A 938 -4.05 -21.62 -19.13
N THR A 939 -5.22 -21.00 -19.16
CA THR A 939 -6.49 -21.67 -19.48
C THR A 939 -6.94 -21.45 -20.92
N SER A 940 -6.59 -20.33 -21.55
CA SER A 940 -6.98 -20.03 -22.92
C SER A 940 -5.96 -19.13 -23.62
N VAL A 941 -6.06 -19.05 -24.94
CA VAL A 941 -5.38 -18.05 -25.77
C VAL A 941 -6.34 -17.56 -26.85
N SER A 942 -6.30 -16.27 -27.14
CA SER A 942 -7.00 -15.62 -28.25
C SER A 942 -6.01 -14.75 -29.04
N ALA A 943 -6.37 -14.39 -30.26
CA ALA A 943 -5.51 -13.62 -31.15
C ALA A 943 -6.29 -12.52 -31.88
N ALA A 944 -5.65 -11.39 -32.13
CA ALA A 944 -6.16 -10.28 -32.92
C ALA A 944 -5.09 -9.73 -33.86
N SER A 945 -5.47 -9.42 -35.09
CA SER A 945 -4.62 -8.78 -36.10
C SER A 945 -5.52 -8.19 -37.19
N GLU A 946 -5.11 -7.08 -37.80
CA GLU A 946 -5.82 -6.49 -38.94
C GLU A 946 -5.41 -7.11 -40.29
N THR A 947 -4.19 -7.63 -40.38
CA THR A 947 -3.55 -8.03 -41.64
C THR A 947 -3.27 -9.53 -41.74
N VAL A 948 -3.21 -10.24 -40.61
CA VAL A 948 -2.95 -11.69 -40.56
C VAL A 948 -4.24 -12.50 -40.59
N ALA A 949 -4.22 -13.62 -41.33
CA ALA A 949 -5.33 -14.57 -41.35
C ALA A 949 -5.46 -15.34 -40.01
N ILE A 950 -6.57 -15.09 -39.29
CA ILE A 950 -6.95 -15.80 -38.07
C ILE A 950 -8.13 -16.75 -38.37
N VAL A 951 -7.99 -18.01 -38.00
CA VAL A 951 -9.03 -19.04 -38.16
C VAL A 951 -9.68 -19.30 -36.81
N THR A 952 -11.01 -19.15 -36.73
CA THR A 952 -11.80 -19.45 -35.53
C THR A 952 -12.93 -20.44 -35.84
N ASP A 953 -13.36 -21.19 -34.81
CA ASP A 953 -14.63 -21.94 -34.82
C ASP A 953 -15.58 -21.28 -33.83
N GLY A 954 -16.38 -20.33 -34.31
CA GLY A 954 -17.13 -19.43 -33.44
C GLY A 954 -16.21 -18.44 -32.72
N ASN A 955 -16.17 -18.52 -31.39
CA ASN A 955 -15.31 -17.69 -30.55
C ASN A 955 -13.97 -18.36 -30.20
N ASP A 956 -13.79 -19.64 -30.55
CA ASP A 956 -12.60 -20.40 -30.19
C ASP A 956 -11.53 -20.24 -31.28
N LEU A 957 -10.31 -19.89 -30.87
CA LEU A 957 -9.17 -19.81 -31.78
C LEU A 957 -8.80 -21.22 -32.27
N VAL A 958 -8.60 -21.37 -33.58
CA VAL A 958 -8.14 -22.63 -34.21
C VAL A 958 -6.67 -22.50 -34.61
N SER A 959 -6.32 -21.43 -35.31
CA SER A 959 -4.94 -21.17 -35.75
C SER A 959 -4.72 -19.73 -36.20
N VAL A 960 -3.48 -19.24 -36.08
CA VAL A 960 -3.01 -17.98 -36.68
C VAL A 960 -1.96 -18.34 -37.74
N ASN A 961 -2.25 -18.02 -39.00
CA ASN A 961 -1.40 -18.35 -40.15
C ASN A 961 -0.75 -19.76 -40.14
N GLY A 962 -1.51 -20.78 -39.71
CA GLY A 962 -1.03 -22.17 -39.65
C GLY A 962 -0.41 -22.60 -38.31
N VAL A 963 -0.09 -21.67 -37.41
CA VAL A 963 0.27 -21.97 -36.01
C VAL A 963 -1.01 -22.35 -35.25
N SER A 964 -1.05 -23.54 -34.66
CA SER A 964 -2.26 -24.03 -34.00
C SER A 964 -2.51 -23.32 -32.67
N ALA A 965 -3.78 -23.21 -32.26
CA ALA A 965 -4.12 -22.64 -30.95
C ALA A 965 -3.47 -23.38 -29.77
N ALA A 966 -3.26 -24.70 -29.90
CA ALA A 966 -2.56 -25.50 -28.88
C ALA A 966 -1.07 -25.14 -28.79
N ASP A 967 -0.43 -24.85 -29.92
CA ASP A 967 0.96 -24.39 -29.93
C ASP A 967 1.07 -22.99 -29.36
N LEU A 968 0.18 -22.06 -29.76
CA LEU A 968 0.12 -20.71 -29.21
C LEU A 968 -0.10 -20.71 -27.69
N GLN A 969 -1.00 -21.56 -27.20
CA GLN A 969 -1.26 -21.71 -25.76
C GLN A 969 -0.04 -22.24 -25.01
N ALA A 970 0.73 -23.15 -25.62
CA ALA A 970 1.95 -23.70 -25.02
C ALA A 970 3.11 -22.70 -24.95
N MET A 971 3.08 -21.61 -25.74
CA MET A 971 4.10 -20.56 -25.70
C MET A 971 4.11 -19.82 -24.37
N LEU A 972 2.94 -19.63 -23.73
CA LEU A 972 2.87 -19.07 -22.38
C LEU A 972 2.86 -20.19 -21.34
N THR A 973 3.74 -20.06 -20.35
CA THR A 973 3.81 -20.94 -19.19
C THR A 973 3.71 -20.12 -17.91
N VAL A 974 3.28 -20.76 -16.83
CA VAL A 974 3.29 -20.17 -15.49
C VAL A 974 4.10 -21.03 -14.54
N SER A 975 4.55 -20.45 -13.41
CA SER A 975 5.31 -21.17 -12.39
C SER A 975 4.51 -22.38 -11.88
N GLN A 976 5.13 -23.56 -11.98
CA GLN A 976 4.49 -24.81 -11.61
C GLN A 976 4.53 -25.03 -10.10
N GLY A 977 3.40 -25.42 -9.50
CA GLY A 977 3.31 -25.78 -8.09
C GLY A 977 2.28 -24.94 -7.34
N ILE A 978 2.37 -25.00 -6.02
CA ILE A 978 1.54 -24.21 -5.09
C ILE A 978 2.11 -22.78 -5.08
N VAL A 979 1.26 -21.81 -5.38
CA VAL A 979 1.56 -20.37 -5.40
C VAL A 979 1.36 -19.75 -4.02
N VAL A 980 0.24 -20.11 -3.38
CA VAL A 980 -0.09 -19.78 -1.98
C VAL A 980 -0.29 -21.11 -1.28
N ASP A 981 0.50 -21.37 -0.23
CA ASP A 981 0.42 -22.60 0.54
C ASP A 981 -0.39 -22.40 1.84
N ALA A 982 -0.73 -23.50 2.50
CA ALA A 982 -1.47 -23.51 3.78
C ALA A 982 -0.72 -22.87 4.98
N SER A 983 0.34 -22.10 4.74
CA SER A 983 1.05 -21.30 5.74
C SER A 983 1.20 -19.83 5.34
N SER A 984 0.66 -19.43 4.19
CA SER A 984 0.67 -18.06 3.65
C SER A 984 -0.71 -17.69 3.11
N ASN A 985 -1.03 -16.39 3.09
CA ASN A 985 -2.22 -15.84 2.44
C ASN A 985 -1.90 -15.09 1.14
N SER A 986 -0.62 -15.11 0.73
CA SER A 986 -0.15 -14.40 -0.45
C SER A 986 1.03 -15.11 -1.12
N GLY A 987 1.18 -14.87 -2.42
CA GLY A 987 2.18 -15.48 -3.26
C GLY A 987 2.36 -14.76 -4.59
N THR A 988 3.31 -15.24 -5.40
CA THR A 988 3.62 -14.66 -6.71
C THR A 988 3.56 -15.75 -7.76
N LEU A 989 2.71 -15.54 -8.79
CA LEU A 989 2.62 -16.42 -9.95
C LEU A 989 3.44 -15.81 -11.08
N ALA A 990 4.61 -16.39 -11.39
CA ALA A 990 5.41 -15.94 -12.52
C ALA A 990 4.86 -16.53 -13.84
N TRP A 991 4.90 -15.75 -14.92
CA TRP A 991 4.62 -16.22 -16.28
C TRP A 991 5.85 -16.03 -17.17
N ALA A 992 5.99 -16.91 -18.17
CA ALA A 992 7.03 -16.85 -19.18
C ALA A 992 6.43 -17.20 -20.54
N PHE A 993 6.60 -16.30 -21.50
CA PHE A 993 6.34 -16.50 -22.91
C PHE A 993 7.64 -16.95 -23.59
N ASP A 994 7.59 -18.05 -24.34
CA ASP A 994 8.68 -18.55 -25.17
C ASP A 994 8.08 -19.21 -26.41
N SER A 995 8.28 -18.58 -27.57
CA SER A 995 7.73 -19.08 -28.83
C SER A 995 8.31 -20.45 -29.24
N ALA A 996 9.47 -20.85 -28.70
CA ALA A 996 10.06 -22.17 -28.94
C ALA A 996 9.31 -23.32 -28.25
N ASN A 997 8.38 -23.03 -27.32
CA ASN A 997 7.55 -24.06 -26.68
C ASN A 997 6.46 -24.61 -27.60
N ALA A 998 6.24 -24.02 -28.79
CA ALA A 998 5.39 -24.58 -29.82
C ALA A 998 5.80 -26.02 -30.19
N THR A 999 4.83 -26.86 -30.54
CA THR A 999 5.08 -28.27 -30.90
C THR A 999 4.79 -28.54 -32.38
N GLY A 1000 5.32 -29.64 -32.92
CA GLY A 1000 4.99 -30.07 -34.29
C GLY A 1000 5.66 -29.23 -35.40
N ALA A 1001 4.93 -28.94 -36.49
CA ALA A 1001 5.46 -28.19 -37.63
C ALA A 1001 5.66 -26.68 -37.33
N SER A 1002 5.01 -26.19 -36.26
CA SER A 1002 5.10 -24.83 -35.74
C SER A 1002 6.26 -24.63 -34.75
N ALA A 1003 6.97 -25.71 -34.36
CA ALA A 1003 8.09 -25.69 -33.41
C ALA A 1003 9.40 -25.10 -34.01
N SER A 1004 9.28 -24.29 -35.06
CA SER A 1004 10.43 -23.65 -35.69
C SER A 1004 10.83 -22.43 -34.86
N GLU A 1005 12.10 -22.05 -34.90
CA GLU A 1005 12.62 -20.75 -34.38
C GLU A 1005 11.97 -19.53 -35.05
N ARG A 1006 11.05 -19.77 -35.98
CA ARG A 1006 10.50 -18.88 -37.01
C ARG A 1006 8.98 -18.85 -36.99
N ALA A 1007 8.39 -18.81 -35.79
CA ALA A 1007 6.96 -19.02 -35.59
C ALA A 1007 6.09 -17.83 -36.04
N PHE A 1008 6.70 -16.64 -36.19
CA PHE A 1008 6.00 -15.39 -36.47
C PHE A 1008 6.53 -14.61 -37.68
N ASP A 1009 7.54 -15.13 -38.39
CA ASP A 1009 8.20 -14.58 -39.59
C ASP A 1009 7.26 -14.35 -40.79
N PHE A 1010 5.99 -14.69 -40.65
CA PHE A 1010 5.00 -14.32 -41.64
C PHE A 1010 4.50 -12.88 -41.47
N LEU A 1011 4.85 -12.20 -40.38
CA LEU A 1011 4.46 -10.83 -40.09
C LEU A 1011 5.36 -9.87 -40.87
N SER A 1012 4.79 -9.17 -41.86
CA SER A 1012 5.55 -8.20 -42.65
C SER A 1012 5.88 -6.95 -41.80
N ALA A 1013 6.83 -6.13 -42.24
CA ALA A 1013 7.17 -4.89 -41.55
C ALA A 1013 5.95 -3.99 -41.29
N GLY A 1014 5.68 -3.74 -40.01
CA GLY A 1014 4.57 -2.91 -39.54
C GLY A 1014 3.23 -3.64 -39.38
N ASP A 1015 3.16 -4.95 -39.66
CA ASP A 1015 2.04 -5.79 -39.22
C ASP A 1015 2.10 -6.02 -37.70
N GLU A 1016 0.94 -6.15 -37.08
CA GLU A 1016 0.83 -6.46 -35.65
C GLU A 1016 -0.05 -7.68 -35.40
N LEU A 1017 0.41 -8.54 -34.49
CA LEU A 1017 -0.34 -9.67 -33.94
C LEU A 1017 -0.38 -9.55 -32.42
N THR A 1018 -1.57 -9.43 -31.86
CA THR A 1018 -1.80 -9.46 -30.41
C THR A 1018 -2.29 -10.84 -30.00
N LEU A 1019 -1.61 -11.46 -29.03
CA LEU A 1019 -2.01 -12.69 -28.36
C LEU A 1019 -2.45 -12.37 -26.94
N THR A 1020 -3.66 -12.79 -26.56
CA THR A 1020 -4.19 -12.59 -25.20
C THR A 1020 -4.44 -13.93 -24.55
N TYR A 1021 -3.84 -14.15 -23.38
CA TYR A 1021 -3.86 -15.40 -22.63
C TYR A 1021 -4.64 -15.23 -21.33
N ASP A 1022 -5.60 -16.12 -21.06
CA ASP A 1022 -6.23 -16.18 -19.74
C ASP A 1022 -5.34 -17.01 -18.79
N VAL A 1023 -4.97 -16.43 -17.66
CA VAL A 1023 -4.25 -17.07 -16.56
C VAL A 1023 -5.19 -17.18 -15.35
N THR A 1024 -5.53 -18.40 -14.98
CA THR A 1024 -6.45 -18.67 -13.86
C THR A 1024 -5.70 -19.25 -12.67
N VAL A 1025 -5.97 -18.69 -11.49
CA VAL A 1025 -5.63 -19.28 -10.20
C VAL A 1025 -6.84 -19.98 -9.61
N ALA A 1026 -6.61 -21.13 -8.96
CA ALA A 1026 -7.65 -21.94 -8.32
C ALA A 1026 -7.15 -22.44 -6.96
N ASP A 1027 -8.02 -22.35 -5.96
CA ASP A 1027 -7.80 -22.77 -4.56
C ASP A 1027 -7.92 -24.30 -4.32
N GLY A 1028 -8.42 -25.04 -5.33
CA GLY A 1028 -8.68 -26.48 -5.23
C GLY A 1028 -10.00 -26.86 -4.56
N ASN A 1029 -10.74 -25.89 -4.01
CA ASN A 1029 -12.02 -26.06 -3.32
C ASN A 1029 -13.21 -25.47 -4.09
N GLY A 1030 -12.96 -24.73 -5.17
CA GLY A 1030 -13.97 -24.31 -6.15
C GLY A 1030 -13.95 -22.82 -6.48
N GLY A 1031 -13.18 -22.03 -5.74
CA GLY A 1031 -12.91 -20.64 -6.05
C GLY A 1031 -11.83 -20.51 -7.12
N THR A 1032 -12.04 -19.57 -8.03
CA THR A 1032 -11.10 -19.26 -9.11
C THR A 1032 -11.11 -17.78 -9.42
N ALA A 1033 -9.95 -17.22 -9.78
CA ALA A 1033 -9.85 -15.89 -10.38
C ALA A 1033 -8.97 -15.94 -11.62
N THR A 1034 -9.25 -15.06 -12.59
CA THR A 1034 -8.57 -15.01 -13.89
C THR A 1034 -8.10 -13.61 -14.17
N GLU A 1035 -6.85 -13.49 -14.61
CA GLU A 1035 -6.27 -12.29 -15.22
C GLU A 1035 -5.72 -12.61 -16.62
N THR A 1036 -5.41 -11.58 -17.41
CA THR A 1036 -4.98 -11.77 -18.80
C THR A 1036 -3.54 -11.34 -19.03
N VAL A 1037 -2.74 -12.15 -19.72
CA VAL A 1037 -1.43 -11.73 -20.27
C VAL A 1037 -1.60 -11.33 -21.74
N THR A 1038 -1.13 -10.15 -22.13
CA THR A 1038 -1.17 -9.65 -23.52
C THR A 1038 0.24 -9.57 -24.11
N ILE A 1039 0.46 -10.24 -25.24
CA ILE A 1039 1.70 -10.22 -26.01
C ILE A 1039 1.43 -9.57 -27.36
N THR A 1040 2.05 -8.43 -27.65
CA THR A 1040 1.97 -7.76 -28.96
C THR A 1040 3.25 -8.05 -29.74
N ILE A 1041 3.13 -8.58 -30.96
CA ILE A 1041 4.26 -8.91 -31.82
C ILE A 1041 4.18 -8.02 -33.06
N THR A 1042 5.21 -7.21 -33.28
CA THR A 1042 5.36 -6.36 -34.46
C THR A 1042 6.27 -7.05 -35.48
N GLY A 1043 5.79 -7.14 -36.72
CA GLY A 1043 6.51 -7.77 -37.83
C GLY A 1043 7.73 -6.98 -38.28
N THR A 1044 8.74 -7.70 -38.77
CA THR A 1044 9.90 -7.13 -39.46
C THR A 1044 9.86 -7.50 -40.93
N ASN A 1045 10.74 -6.93 -41.76
CA ASN A 1045 10.79 -7.30 -43.17
C ASN A 1045 11.85 -8.38 -43.36
N ASP A 1046 11.45 -9.57 -43.73
CA ASP A 1046 12.33 -10.65 -44.09
C ASP A 1046 12.83 -10.53 -45.54
N GLY A 1047 14.01 -11.10 -45.80
CA GLY A 1047 14.59 -11.09 -47.14
C GLY A 1047 14.08 -12.26 -48.00
N PRO A 1048 13.81 -12.06 -49.30
CA PRO A 1048 13.34 -13.13 -50.17
C PRO A 1048 14.42 -14.20 -50.39
N VAL A 1049 14.01 -15.46 -50.47
CA VAL A 1049 14.90 -16.60 -50.70
C VAL A 1049 14.88 -16.99 -52.17
N ALA A 1050 15.94 -16.60 -52.89
CA ALA A 1050 16.13 -16.97 -54.29
C ALA A 1050 16.66 -18.41 -54.46
N THR A 1051 16.04 -19.17 -55.37
CA THR A 1051 16.40 -20.54 -55.74
C THR A 1051 16.84 -20.60 -57.20
N ALA A 1052 17.99 -21.24 -57.46
CA ALA A 1052 18.57 -21.27 -58.80
C ALA A 1052 17.67 -21.94 -59.86
N ASP A 1053 17.36 -21.18 -60.91
CA ASP A 1053 16.57 -21.64 -62.05
C ASP A 1053 17.28 -22.66 -62.95
N SER A 1054 16.46 -23.50 -63.60
CA SER A 1054 16.88 -24.22 -64.79
C SER A 1054 15.82 -24.17 -65.88
N ASN A 1055 16.15 -23.59 -67.04
CA ASN A 1055 15.23 -23.54 -68.17
C ASN A 1055 15.23 -24.87 -68.98
N SER A 1056 14.97 -25.98 -68.28
CA SER A 1056 15.00 -27.32 -68.87
C SER A 1056 13.80 -27.59 -69.81
N GLY A 1057 12.74 -26.78 -69.73
CA GLY A 1057 11.47 -26.94 -70.46
C GLY A 1057 11.42 -26.24 -71.82
N ASP A 1058 12.22 -25.18 -72.03
CA ASP A 1058 12.25 -24.38 -73.26
C ASP A 1058 13.69 -24.14 -73.71
N ALA A 1059 14.34 -25.18 -74.23
CA ALA A 1059 15.74 -25.11 -74.61
C ALA A 1059 15.93 -24.40 -75.96
N VAL A 1060 16.93 -23.52 -76.05
CA VAL A 1060 17.44 -23.03 -77.35
C VAL A 1060 18.03 -24.21 -78.12
N VAL A 1061 17.55 -24.44 -79.35
CA VAL A 1061 17.96 -25.56 -80.21
C VAL A 1061 18.59 -25.02 -81.50
N GLU A 1062 19.82 -25.41 -81.81
CA GLU A 1062 20.45 -25.01 -83.07
C GLU A 1062 19.71 -25.57 -84.29
N ALA A 1063 19.58 -24.75 -85.34
CA ALA A 1063 19.05 -25.21 -86.62
C ALA A 1063 19.97 -26.24 -87.26
N GLY A 1064 19.39 -27.30 -87.81
CA GLY A 1064 20.14 -28.46 -88.28
C GLY A 1064 19.58 -29.07 -89.55
N VAL A 1065 19.99 -30.31 -89.81
CA VAL A 1065 19.39 -31.16 -90.83
C VAL A 1065 18.99 -32.48 -90.20
N ASP A 1066 17.84 -33.01 -90.60
CA ASP A 1066 17.41 -34.33 -90.16
C ASP A 1066 18.23 -35.45 -90.82
N ALA A 1067 17.97 -36.70 -90.45
CA ALA A 1067 18.65 -37.87 -91.02
C ALA A 1067 18.44 -38.03 -92.54
N GLY A 1068 17.49 -37.29 -93.14
CA GLY A 1068 17.23 -37.20 -94.57
C GLY A 1068 17.93 -36.02 -95.26
N ASN A 1069 18.78 -35.29 -94.55
CA ASN A 1069 19.47 -34.09 -95.02
C ASN A 1069 18.54 -32.90 -95.33
N ALA A 1070 17.29 -32.93 -94.83
CA ALA A 1070 16.36 -31.82 -94.94
C ALA A 1070 16.59 -30.83 -93.79
N ALA A 1071 16.55 -29.54 -94.07
CA ALA A 1071 16.73 -28.50 -93.07
C ALA A 1071 15.60 -28.58 -92.02
N VAL A 1072 15.99 -28.66 -90.75
CA VAL A 1072 15.10 -28.53 -89.59
C VAL A 1072 15.41 -27.18 -88.97
N ALA A 1073 14.38 -26.34 -88.84
CA ALA A 1073 14.51 -25.09 -88.12
C ALA A 1073 14.79 -25.41 -86.64
N GLY A 1074 15.80 -24.74 -86.08
CA GLY A 1074 16.04 -24.74 -84.64
C GLY A 1074 15.12 -23.75 -83.94
N ASP A 1075 15.28 -23.63 -82.62
CA ASP A 1075 14.71 -22.56 -81.82
C ASP A 1075 15.83 -21.63 -81.35
N ALA A 1076 15.72 -20.34 -81.66
CA ALA A 1076 16.74 -19.36 -81.36
C ALA A 1076 16.47 -18.59 -80.06
N SER A 1077 15.37 -18.88 -79.38
CA SER A 1077 14.92 -18.17 -78.17
C SER A 1077 14.44 -19.15 -77.10
N ALA A 1078 14.41 -18.66 -75.87
CA ALA A 1078 13.83 -19.35 -74.72
C ALA A 1078 13.15 -18.30 -73.84
N THR A 1079 12.07 -18.68 -73.17
CA THR A 1079 11.28 -17.82 -72.26
C THR A 1079 10.98 -18.54 -70.95
N GLY A 1080 10.81 -17.79 -69.87
CA GLY A 1080 10.52 -18.30 -68.53
C GLY A 1080 10.44 -17.14 -67.53
N ASN A 1081 9.98 -17.41 -66.31
CA ASN A 1081 9.96 -16.48 -65.18
C ASN A 1081 10.87 -17.05 -64.09
N VAL A 1082 11.77 -16.22 -63.54
CA VAL A 1082 12.75 -16.62 -62.53
C VAL A 1082 12.21 -16.58 -61.10
N LEU A 1083 11.07 -15.93 -60.89
CA LEU A 1083 10.43 -15.80 -59.59
C LEU A 1083 9.51 -17.00 -59.28
N ASP A 1084 9.25 -17.89 -60.25
CA ASP A 1084 8.29 -18.99 -60.12
C ASP A 1084 8.64 -20.02 -59.02
N ASN A 1085 9.91 -20.06 -58.60
CA ASN A 1085 10.44 -20.98 -57.58
C ASN A 1085 11.22 -20.27 -56.47
N ASP A 1086 11.06 -18.96 -56.38
CA ASP A 1086 11.54 -18.12 -55.29
C ASP A 1086 10.39 -17.92 -54.31
N ASP A 1087 10.70 -17.82 -53.02
CA ASP A 1087 9.70 -17.66 -51.97
C ASP A 1087 10.12 -16.55 -51.01
N ASP A 1088 9.14 -15.86 -50.42
CA ASP A 1088 9.30 -15.00 -49.25
C ASP A 1088 8.49 -15.58 -48.10
N VAL A 1089 8.97 -15.39 -46.87
CA VAL A 1089 8.25 -15.82 -45.66
C VAL A 1089 7.19 -14.78 -45.25
N ASP A 1090 7.38 -13.50 -45.60
CA ASP A 1090 6.46 -12.40 -45.30
C ASP A 1090 5.10 -12.60 -45.99
N ALA A 1091 4.02 -12.52 -45.20
CA ALA A 1091 2.68 -12.71 -45.74
C ALA A 1091 2.24 -11.52 -46.59
N ASN A 1092 1.76 -11.81 -47.80
CA ASN A 1092 1.27 -10.84 -48.80
C ASN A 1092 2.34 -10.06 -49.56
N ASP A 1093 3.60 -10.47 -49.44
CA ASP A 1093 4.69 -9.84 -50.17
C ASP A 1093 4.71 -10.23 -51.66
N THR A 1094 5.30 -9.36 -52.49
CA THR A 1094 5.40 -9.57 -53.94
C THR A 1094 6.85 -9.53 -54.37
N LEU A 1095 7.33 -10.67 -54.85
CA LEU A 1095 8.69 -10.79 -55.38
C LEU A 1095 8.87 -9.96 -56.65
N VAL A 1096 9.98 -9.24 -56.73
CA VAL A 1096 10.40 -8.49 -57.92
C VAL A 1096 11.89 -8.64 -58.17
N VAL A 1097 12.29 -8.73 -59.43
CA VAL A 1097 13.70 -8.69 -59.81
C VAL A 1097 14.18 -7.24 -59.80
N THR A 1098 15.17 -6.93 -58.98
CA THR A 1098 15.75 -5.58 -58.86
C THR A 1098 17.09 -5.44 -59.60
N GLU A 1099 17.81 -6.55 -59.78
CA GLU A 1099 19.12 -6.58 -60.42
C GLU A 1099 19.36 -7.91 -61.16
N VAL A 1100 20.05 -7.84 -62.30
CA VAL A 1100 20.57 -9.02 -63.00
C VAL A 1100 22.07 -8.90 -63.21
N THR A 1101 22.81 -9.97 -62.86
CA THR A 1101 24.26 -10.03 -63.02
C THR A 1101 24.68 -11.26 -63.82
N THR A 1102 25.78 -11.13 -64.58
CA THR A 1102 26.35 -12.27 -65.32
C THR A 1102 27.50 -12.90 -64.54
N ALA A 1103 27.41 -14.20 -64.26
CA ALA A 1103 28.34 -14.95 -63.42
C ALA A 1103 29.80 -15.06 -63.95
N ALA A 1104 30.14 -14.49 -65.11
CA ALA A 1104 31.49 -14.55 -65.67
C ALA A 1104 32.36 -13.35 -65.22
N ASN A 1105 33.30 -13.57 -64.29
CA ASN A 1105 34.45 -12.69 -63.99
C ASN A 1105 34.14 -11.17 -63.92
N GLY A 1106 33.26 -10.74 -63.04
CA GLY A 1106 32.94 -9.30 -62.85
C GLY A 1106 32.12 -8.71 -64.01
N GLY A 1107 31.16 -9.48 -64.51
CA GLY A 1107 30.27 -9.09 -65.61
C GLY A 1107 29.41 -7.88 -65.29
N ALA A 1108 28.88 -7.23 -66.34
CA ALA A 1108 28.01 -6.06 -66.19
C ALA A 1108 26.80 -6.40 -65.32
N SER A 1109 26.57 -5.59 -64.29
CA SER A 1109 25.31 -5.54 -63.56
C SER A 1109 24.34 -4.62 -64.31
N GLY A 1110 23.08 -5.03 -64.41
CA GLY A 1110 22.00 -4.20 -64.90
C GLY A 1110 20.93 -4.08 -63.84
N VAL A 1111 20.66 -2.84 -63.41
CA VAL A 1111 19.46 -2.54 -62.60
C VAL A 1111 18.23 -2.87 -63.43
N VAL A 1112 17.30 -3.60 -62.85
CA VAL A 1112 15.99 -3.90 -63.45
C VAL A 1112 15.01 -2.84 -62.95
N THR A 1113 14.37 -2.15 -63.89
CA THR A 1113 13.46 -1.05 -63.53
C THR A 1113 12.14 -1.63 -63.03
N ALA A 1114 11.67 -1.17 -61.87
CA ALA A 1114 10.40 -1.60 -61.29
C ALA A 1114 9.23 -1.46 -62.28
N GLY A 1115 8.33 -2.44 -62.28
CA GLY A 1115 7.14 -2.48 -63.15
C GLY A 1115 7.40 -2.80 -64.63
N THR A 1116 8.62 -3.19 -65.01
CA THR A 1116 8.93 -3.67 -66.36
C THR A 1116 8.65 -5.16 -66.52
N GLY A 1117 8.38 -5.60 -67.75
CA GLY A 1117 8.21 -7.02 -68.08
C GLY A 1117 9.07 -7.49 -69.25
N SER A 1118 8.82 -8.70 -69.75
CA SER A 1118 9.59 -9.32 -70.84
C SER A 1118 9.72 -8.50 -72.15
N THR A 1119 8.90 -7.46 -72.34
CA THR A 1119 8.94 -6.59 -73.54
C THR A 1119 9.75 -5.31 -73.41
N ASP A 1120 9.99 -4.83 -72.20
CA ASP A 1120 10.63 -3.55 -71.88
C ASP A 1120 11.63 -3.64 -70.72
N GLY A 1121 11.95 -4.86 -70.28
CA GLY A 1121 12.92 -5.16 -69.24
C GLY A 1121 14.38 -4.93 -69.63
N THR A 1122 15.27 -5.11 -68.65
CA THR A 1122 16.70 -4.90 -68.80
C THR A 1122 17.32 -6.00 -69.65
N THR A 1123 18.02 -5.60 -70.72
CA THR A 1123 18.74 -6.54 -71.58
C THR A 1123 20.21 -6.65 -71.17
N ILE A 1124 20.64 -7.87 -70.84
CA ILE A 1124 22.04 -8.20 -70.53
C ILE A 1124 22.62 -9.15 -71.58
N THR A 1125 23.90 -8.97 -71.91
CA THR A 1125 24.61 -9.83 -72.86
C THR A 1125 25.36 -10.93 -72.10
N GLY A 1126 24.91 -12.17 -72.25
CA GLY A 1126 25.59 -13.36 -71.74
C GLY A 1126 26.67 -13.88 -72.70
N LEU A 1127 27.26 -15.04 -72.35
CA LEU A 1127 28.39 -15.62 -73.10
C LEU A 1127 28.00 -16.09 -74.52
N TYR A 1128 26.76 -16.52 -74.71
CA TYR A 1128 26.28 -17.14 -75.95
C TYR A 1128 25.01 -16.47 -76.53
N GLY A 1129 24.53 -15.39 -75.94
CA GLY A 1129 23.28 -14.72 -76.34
C GLY A 1129 22.96 -13.51 -75.46
N THR A 1130 21.75 -12.97 -75.59
CA THR A 1130 21.21 -11.89 -74.76
C THR A 1130 20.01 -12.39 -73.96
N LEU A 1131 19.89 -11.95 -72.71
CA LEU A 1131 18.71 -12.14 -71.86
C LEU A 1131 18.01 -10.79 -71.70
N THR A 1132 16.69 -10.75 -71.81
CA THR A 1132 15.86 -9.61 -71.41
C THR A 1132 15.02 -10.06 -70.22
N ILE A 1133 15.13 -9.36 -69.09
CA ILE A 1133 14.49 -9.70 -67.82
C ILE A 1133 13.69 -8.50 -67.29
N GLY A 1134 12.44 -8.74 -66.91
CA GLY A 1134 11.56 -7.74 -66.32
C GLY A 1134 11.67 -7.73 -64.79
N ALA A 1135 11.07 -6.74 -64.15
CA ALA A 1135 10.90 -6.76 -62.70
C ALA A 1135 9.88 -7.84 -62.27
N ASP A 1136 8.99 -8.25 -63.18
CA ASP A 1136 8.04 -9.35 -62.99
C ASP A 1136 8.63 -10.75 -63.21
N GLY A 1137 9.95 -10.84 -63.48
CA GLY A 1137 10.67 -12.06 -63.83
C GLY A 1137 10.77 -12.29 -65.33
#